data_AF-A0A0N0P3D9-F1
#
_entry.id   AF-A0A0N0P3D9-F1
#
_cell.length_a   1.000
_cell.length_b   1.000
_cell.length_c   1.000
_cell.angle_alpha   90.00
_cell.angle_beta   90.00
_cell.angle_gamma   90.00
#
_symmetry.space_group_name_H-M   'P 1'
#
loop_
_entity.id
_entity.type
_entity.pdbx_description
1 polymer ?
#
loop_
_entity_poly.entity_id
_entity_poly.type
_entity_poly.pdbx_seq_one_letter_code
_entity_poly.pdbx_strand_id
1 'polypeptide(L)'
;MQVSLHNTVKTYNLTAGKSLPEWLSERRKNKKAVAGQEGRVELLHDLEFPHCARCIFRCANGTHLFAAGDYPYRLKCFDVNDLSMKFSFNADMNILSGVCLSPDYRKFALRGEGRQITVHHTSAIVERVRVPHLQRSLAYNAFQAELLSSGVSPEIYRLNLETGAFAESYHTSSVEGVNHVEVFGRHGPTSGVVLTAGCDGAIEAWDSRAGTAVARVQVAGRGSSSGIDECCEVRHIATEESGGLLFTCGLESGEVLLYDVRLQKPLLVKDHMNSLPIVKTYFFQGKSTATGEASFIISADTRSLRVWHKRDGTNFTTIDAPADISDFMLFKRQHNMVAPYACDDSGVVAICCDAPRVQVQFIPQLGAAPRWASFLEVMTEELEEKEATTVYDDYTFIPKEEMDALGIAAEDLAGGKVRPVMHGAFIENSLYRELHAVVDPSAFNQYVAAKAKERQSKRWSDRISRFHRSTAEAQEEHAAESSATAAASAHAPAHPSALANAKADPRFARAFDPATGRAAASFALDRRNPEYAKLLQTIDERRAKAAARRERYESDMFAVVPDTDGAEDDGDLQRQQQPKQDDWKGGVSSDTHLRRNPNPNEDDDEDARHHLRGVQSSGKVKRRTPQQQAKSSERDNGKSVGAPGGSGRQVTMFEVSGKSGDVFLRNDKQVHATRKKSRVEKLTLGDRLKRAAAAR
;
A
#
# COMPACT_ATOMS: atom_id res chain seq x y z
N MET A 1 -4.80 -7.57 -2.92
CA MET A 1 -5.07 -7.91 -4.34
C MET A 1 -6.48 -8.48 -4.39
N GLN A 2 -7.34 -8.06 -5.32
CA GLN A 2 -8.70 -8.57 -5.46
C GLN A 2 -8.80 -9.41 -6.73
N VAL A 3 -9.29 -10.64 -6.61
CA VAL A 3 -9.57 -11.52 -7.76
C VAL A 3 -10.97 -11.21 -8.29
N SER A 4 -11.11 -11.24 -9.61
CA SER A 4 -12.38 -11.29 -10.32
C SER A 4 -12.27 -12.34 -11.41
N LEU A 5 -13.38 -13.00 -11.76
CA LEU A 5 -13.37 -14.10 -12.73
C LEU A 5 -14.46 -13.85 -13.76
N HIS A 6 -14.06 -13.67 -15.01
CA HIS A 6 -14.95 -13.40 -16.15
C HIS A 6 -14.57 -14.32 -17.30
N ASN A 7 -15.55 -14.99 -17.92
CA ASN A 7 -15.35 -15.95 -19.01
C ASN A 7 -14.26 -17.01 -18.72
N THR A 8 -14.21 -17.53 -17.49
CA THR A 8 -13.19 -18.47 -16.95
C THR A 8 -11.74 -17.93 -16.83
N VAL A 9 -11.50 -16.69 -17.24
CA VAL A 9 -10.21 -16.00 -17.05
C VAL A 9 -10.23 -15.26 -15.71
N LYS A 10 -9.14 -15.38 -14.93
CA LYS A 10 -8.95 -14.59 -13.71
C LYS A 10 -8.30 -13.24 -14.04
N THR A 11 -8.93 -12.17 -13.55
CA THR A 11 -8.48 -10.78 -13.65
C THR A 11 -8.19 -10.23 -12.25
N TYR A 12 -6.95 -9.82 -12.01
CA TYR A 12 -6.47 -9.45 -10.68
C TYR A 12 -6.30 -7.94 -10.54
N ASN A 13 -7.09 -7.29 -9.69
CA ASN A 13 -6.94 -5.88 -9.35
C ASN A 13 -5.84 -5.71 -8.28
N LEU A 14 -4.69 -5.19 -8.68
CA LEU A 14 -3.54 -4.92 -7.82
C LEU A 14 -3.80 -3.69 -6.93
N THR A 15 -4.61 -2.76 -7.42
CA THR A 15 -4.92 -1.49 -6.76
C THR A 15 -6.08 -1.56 -5.76
N ALA A 16 -6.79 -2.68 -5.65
CA ALA A 16 -7.91 -2.82 -4.71
C ALA A 16 -7.46 -2.64 -3.25
N GLY A 17 -8.04 -1.63 -2.59
CA GLY A 17 -7.81 -1.30 -1.18
C GLY A 17 -7.54 0.18 -0.90
N LYS A 18 -7.35 0.50 0.38
CA LYS A 18 -7.01 1.84 0.90
C LYS A 18 -5.65 2.33 0.41
N SER A 19 -5.45 3.64 0.29
CA SER A 19 -4.14 4.19 -0.14
C SER A 19 -3.09 4.17 0.98
N LEU A 20 -1.82 4.48 0.69
CA LEU A 20 -0.74 4.35 1.68
C LEU A 20 -0.76 5.51 2.70
N PRO A 21 -0.91 6.78 2.29
CA PRO A 21 -1.21 7.88 3.22
C PRO A 21 -2.46 7.62 4.06
N GLU A 22 -3.54 7.11 3.44
CA GLU A 22 -4.78 6.74 4.13
C GLU A 22 -4.52 5.70 5.22
N TRP A 23 -3.88 4.57 4.86
CA TRP A 23 -3.49 3.51 5.79
C TRP A 23 -2.55 3.99 6.90
N LEU A 24 -1.57 4.84 6.59
CA LEU A 24 -0.69 5.45 7.60
C LEU A 24 -1.45 6.39 8.54
N SER A 25 -2.56 6.99 8.10
CA SER A 25 -3.46 7.77 8.96
C SER A 25 -4.34 6.87 9.83
N GLU A 26 -4.90 5.80 9.27
CA GLU A 26 -5.74 4.83 9.97
C GLU A 26 -4.96 4.05 11.03
N ARG A 27 -3.77 3.53 10.69
CA ARG A 27 -2.88 2.82 11.62
C ARG A 27 -2.38 3.70 12.79
N ARG A 28 -2.37 5.04 12.63
CA ARG A 28 -2.11 5.99 13.73
C ARG A 28 -3.29 6.11 14.68
N LYS A 29 -4.53 6.04 14.18
CA LYS A 29 -5.76 6.00 14.98
C LYS A 29 -5.91 4.62 15.64
N ASN A 30 -6.04 3.58 14.83
CA ASN A 30 -6.40 2.22 15.25
C ASN A 30 -5.22 1.24 15.08
N LYS A 31 -4.42 1.08 16.13
CA LYS A 31 -3.29 0.11 16.12
C LYS A 31 -3.72 -1.36 15.98
N LYS A 32 -4.98 -1.69 16.28
CA LYS A 32 -5.56 -3.05 16.11
C LYS A 32 -6.02 -3.34 14.68
N ALA A 33 -6.24 -2.34 13.83
CA ALA A 33 -6.82 -2.49 12.48
C ALA A 33 -5.87 -3.10 11.42
N VAL A 34 -4.73 -3.68 11.84
CA VAL A 34 -3.69 -4.21 10.96
C VAL A 34 -4.03 -5.61 10.43
N ALA A 35 -4.87 -6.37 11.15
CA ALA A 35 -5.06 -7.82 11.01
C ALA A 35 -5.75 -8.32 9.72
N GLY A 36 -5.95 -7.46 8.72
CA GLY A 36 -6.54 -7.82 7.42
C GLY A 36 -5.84 -7.17 6.22
N GLN A 37 -4.63 -6.64 6.40
CA GLN A 37 -3.96 -5.78 5.40
C GLN A 37 -2.56 -6.27 4.99
N GLU A 38 -2.16 -7.47 5.41
CA GLU A 38 -0.84 -8.05 5.08
C GLU A 38 -0.74 -8.50 3.61
N GLY A 39 -1.86 -8.90 2.99
CA GLY A 39 -1.98 -9.20 1.54
C GLY A 39 -2.09 -7.96 0.63
N ARG A 40 -1.51 -6.82 1.04
CA ARG A 40 -1.54 -5.57 0.27
C ARG A 40 -0.32 -5.45 -0.64
N VAL A 41 -0.58 -5.35 -1.94
CA VAL A 41 0.39 -5.08 -3.00
C VAL A 41 0.12 -3.67 -3.54
N GLU A 42 1.17 -2.92 -3.89
CA GLU A 42 1.08 -1.77 -4.78
C GLU A 42 2.19 -1.89 -5.82
N LEU A 43 1.85 -1.83 -7.11
CA LEU A 43 2.82 -2.05 -8.18
C LEU A 43 3.72 -0.84 -8.44
N LEU A 44 3.15 0.36 -8.38
CA LEU A 44 3.88 1.64 -8.48
C LEU A 44 3.50 2.51 -7.29
N HIS A 45 4.51 3.05 -6.61
CA HIS A 45 4.34 3.86 -5.42
C HIS A 45 3.81 5.27 -5.75
N ASP A 46 2.80 5.72 -4.99
CA ASP A 46 2.14 7.03 -5.16
C ASP A 46 1.53 7.25 -6.56
N LEU A 47 0.92 6.19 -7.13
CA LEU A 47 0.09 6.25 -8.35
C LEU A 47 -1.34 6.74 -8.02
N GLU A 48 -1.44 7.84 -7.27
CA GLU A 48 -2.70 8.48 -6.86
C GLU A 48 -2.69 10.01 -7.05
N PHE A 49 -3.88 10.58 -7.23
CA PHE A 49 -4.14 12.01 -7.41
C PHE A 49 -5.27 12.44 -6.45
N PRO A 50 -5.33 13.71 -5.99
CA PRO A 50 -6.28 14.08 -4.94
C PRO A 50 -7.76 14.02 -5.33
N HIS A 51 -8.08 14.17 -6.63
CA HIS A 51 -9.42 14.04 -7.19
C HIS A 51 -9.54 12.82 -8.11
N CYS A 52 -9.00 12.91 -9.33
CA CYS A 52 -9.05 11.82 -10.29
C CYS A 52 -7.85 11.79 -11.24
N ALA A 53 -7.69 10.67 -11.96
CA ALA A 53 -6.71 10.49 -13.01
C ALA A 53 -7.37 10.66 -14.40
N ARG A 54 -6.78 11.48 -15.28
CA ARG A 54 -7.43 11.92 -16.52
C ARG A 54 -6.75 11.46 -17.82
N CYS A 55 -5.44 11.21 -17.79
CA CYS A 55 -4.69 10.70 -18.93
C CYS A 55 -3.48 9.88 -18.47
N ILE A 56 -3.11 8.86 -19.24
CA ILE A 56 -1.98 7.97 -18.96
C ILE A 56 -1.28 7.51 -20.25
N PHE A 57 0.03 7.78 -20.34
CA PHE A 57 0.82 7.47 -21.52
C PHE A 57 2.24 7.03 -21.14
N ARG A 58 2.84 6.16 -21.97
CA ARG A 58 4.19 5.63 -21.74
C ARG A 58 5.17 6.05 -22.83
N CYS A 59 6.45 6.06 -22.45
CA CYS A 59 7.56 6.14 -23.38
C CYS A 59 7.59 4.92 -24.33
N ALA A 60 8.13 5.10 -25.54
CA ALA A 60 8.24 4.02 -26.52
C ALA A 60 9.12 2.86 -25.99
N ASN A 61 10.19 3.20 -25.24
CA ASN A 61 11.10 2.23 -24.63
C ASN A 61 10.49 1.43 -23.44
N GLY A 62 9.28 1.76 -22.99
CA GLY A 62 8.59 1.10 -21.87
C GLY A 62 9.12 1.40 -20.46
N THR A 63 10.20 2.16 -20.30
CA THR A 63 10.88 2.40 -19.00
C THR A 63 10.19 3.43 -18.10
N HIS A 64 9.40 4.34 -18.67
CA HIS A 64 8.79 5.45 -17.94
C HIS A 64 7.31 5.58 -18.28
N LEU A 65 6.54 5.88 -17.23
CA LEU A 65 5.11 6.10 -17.26
C LEU A 65 4.81 7.56 -16.89
N PHE A 66 3.94 8.20 -17.66
CA PHE A 66 3.35 9.48 -17.31
C PHE A 66 1.87 9.28 -17.00
N ALA A 67 1.43 9.81 -15.86
CA ALA A 67 0.01 9.95 -15.54
C ALA A 67 -0.31 11.40 -15.17
N ALA A 68 -1.45 11.88 -15.63
CA ALA A 68 -1.99 13.19 -15.33
C ALA A 68 -3.23 13.07 -14.44
N GLY A 69 -3.33 13.93 -13.43
CA GLY A 69 -4.51 14.09 -12.60
C GLY A 69 -5.07 15.50 -12.66
N ASP A 70 -6.37 15.59 -12.38
CA ASP A 70 -7.18 16.80 -12.47
C ASP A 70 -6.83 17.80 -11.35
N TYR A 71 -7.59 17.94 -10.25
CA TYR A 71 -7.24 18.93 -9.24
C TYR A 71 -6.22 18.45 -8.18
N PRO A 72 -5.14 19.22 -7.88
CA PRO A 72 -4.58 20.31 -8.67
C PRO A 72 -3.75 19.77 -9.85
N TYR A 73 -3.80 20.45 -11.00
CA TYR A 73 -3.27 19.95 -12.28
C TYR A 73 -1.83 19.47 -12.14
N ARG A 74 -1.61 18.16 -12.28
CA ARG A 74 -0.31 17.52 -12.00
C ARG A 74 0.01 16.45 -13.02
N LEU A 75 1.23 16.51 -13.55
CA LEU A 75 1.86 15.37 -14.19
C LEU A 75 2.77 14.66 -13.18
N LYS A 76 2.57 13.36 -13.01
CA LYS A 76 3.48 12.45 -12.32
C LYS A 76 4.23 11.60 -13.35
N CYS A 77 5.55 11.56 -13.27
CA CYS A 77 6.40 10.69 -14.06
C CYS A 77 7.00 9.62 -13.15
N PHE A 78 6.82 8.35 -13.49
CA PHE A 78 7.31 7.19 -12.74
C PHE A 78 8.42 6.50 -13.51
N ASP A 79 9.50 6.14 -12.80
CA ASP A 79 10.46 5.17 -13.33
C ASP A 79 9.96 3.77 -12.98
N VAL A 80 9.75 2.98 -14.03
CA VAL A 80 9.12 1.67 -13.93
C VAL A 80 10.10 0.62 -13.37
N ASN A 81 11.41 0.86 -13.46
CA ASN A 81 12.41 -0.04 -12.86
C ASN A 81 12.57 0.21 -11.36
N ASP A 82 12.47 1.47 -10.90
CA ASP A 82 12.56 1.84 -9.48
C ASP A 82 11.20 1.79 -8.75
N LEU A 83 10.15 1.27 -9.40
CA LEU A 83 8.77 1.12 -8.89
C LEU A 83 8.13 2.42 -8.33
N SER A 84 8.64 3.60 -8.70
CA SER A 84 8.39 4.82 -7.93
C SER A 84 8.37 6.09 -8.79
N MET A 85 7.82 7.16 -8.21
CA MET A 85 7.74 8.46 -8.88
C MET A 85 9.12 9.09 -9.00
N LYS A 86 9.54 9.37 -10.23
CA LYS A 86 10.80 10.03 -10.57
C LYS A 86 10.72 11.55 -10.37
N PHE A 87 9.60 12.14 -10.76
CA PHE A 87 9.27 13.54 -10.47
C PHE A 87 7.76 13.79 -10.63
N SER A 88 7.28 14.88 -10.04
CA SER A 88 6.00 15.50 -10.38
C SER A 88 6.12 17.00 -10.45
N PHE A 89 5.32 17.63 -11.30
CA PHE A 89 5.14 19.08 -11.32
C PHE A 89 3.66 19.44 -11.43
N ASN A 90 3.30 20.61 -10.89
CA ASN A 90 1.99 21.19 -11.15
C ASN A 90 2.04 21.86 -12.54
N ALA A 91 1.03 21.63 -13.38
CA ALA A 91 0.87 22.32 -14.66
C ALA A 91 0.00 23.59 -14.50
N ASP A 92 0.14 24.54 -15.43
CA ASP A 92 -0.65 25.78 -15.44
C ASP A 92 -2.13 25.54 -15.82
N MET A 93 -2.42 24.37 -16.41
CA MET A 93 -3.69 24.00 -17.04
C MET A 93 -3.89 22.48 -16.91
N ASN A 94 -5.14 22.03 -17.05
CA ASN A 94 -5.48 20.61 -17.06
C ASN A 94 -4.80 19.88 -18.23
N ILE A 95 -4.42 18.62 -18.04
CA ILE A 95 -3.71 17.81 -19.04
C ILE A 95 -4.63 16.69 -19.53
N LEU A 96 -5.13 16.85 -20.75
CA LEU A 96 -6.15 15.96 -21.32
C LEU A 96 -5.58 14.91 -22.28
N SER A 97 -4.33 15.07 -22.73
CA SER A 97 -3.59 14.07 -23.52
C SER A 97 -2.09 14.38 -23.46
N GLY A 98 -1.23 13.38 -23.63
CA GLY A 98 0.21 13.59 -23.75
C GLY A 98 0.89 12.56 -24.66
N VAL A 99 1.99 12.97 -25.30
CA VAL A 99 2.72 12.15 -26.28
C VAL A 99 4.22 12.29 -26.05
N CYS A 100 4.91 11.16 -25.87
CA CYS A 100 6.37 11.12 -25.85
C CYS A 100 6.93 11.39 -27.26
N LEU A 101 7.85 12.34 -27.35
CA LEU A 101 8.55 12.73 -28.59
C LEU A 101 9.90 12.02 -28.72
N SER A 102 10.54 11.76 -27.58
CA SER A 102 11.71 10.90 -27.45
C SER A 102 11.28 9.47 -27.11
N PRO A 103 12.07 8.43 -27.45
CA PRO A 103 11.87 7.10 -26.90
C PRO A 103 12.01 7.05 -25.37
N ASP A 104 12.71 8.03 -24.78
CA ASP A 104 12.85 8.26 -23.34
C ASP A 104 11.86 9.33 -22.83
N TYR A 105 11.73 9.44 -21.51
CA TYR A 105 10.99 10.52 -20.83
C TYR A 105 11.53 11.94 -21.05
N ARG A 106 12.63 12.08 -21.81
CA ARG A 106 13.39 13.33 -21.92
C ARG A 106 12.70 14.44 -22.70
N LYS A 107 11.85 14.09 -23.67
CA LYS A 107 11.07 15.04 -24.49
C LYS A 107 9.64 14.54 -24.67
N PHE A 108 8.64 15.34 -24.31
CA PHE A 108 7.23 15.03 -24.47
C PHE A 108 6.40 16.30 -24.73
N ALA A 109 5.27 16.14 -25.41
CA ALA A 109 4.28 17.20 -25.59
C ALA A 109 3.01 16.88 -24.80
N LEU A 110 2.41 17.89 -24.18
CA LEU A 110 1.11 17.77 -23.49
C LEU A 110 0.08 18.64 -24.21
N ARG A 111 -1.11 18.07 -24.44
CA ARG A 111 -2.34 18.80 -24.82
C ARG A 111 -2.97 19.34 -23.54
N GLY A 112 -2.90 20.65 -23.36
CA GLY A 112 -3.64 21.33 -22.32
C GLY A 112 -5.13 21.38 -22.63
N GLU A 113 -5.94 21.62 -21.60
CA GLU A 113 -7.31 22.09 -21.79
C GLU A 113 -7.30 23.47 -22.49
N GLY A 114 -8.19 23.63 -23.47
CA GLY A 114 -8.25 24.82 -24.31
C GLY A 114 -7.45 24.71 -25.61
N ARG A 115 -6.43 25.56 -25.77
CA ARG A 115 -5.74 25.84 -27.05
C ARG A 115 -4.21 25.90 -26.96
N GLN A 116 -3.61 25.28 -25.93
CA GLN A 116 -2.18 25.34 -25.70
C GLN A 116 -1.56 23.93 -25.69
N ILE A 117 -0.60 23.73 -26.59
CA ILE A 117 0.35 22.62 -26.54
C ILE A 117 1.52 23.11 -25.70
N THR A 118 1.96 22.30 -24.74
CA THR A 118 3.20 22.57 -23.99
C THR A 118 4.24 21.52 -24.34
N VAL A 119 5.42 21.95 -24.81
CA VAL A 119 6.53 21.09 -25.18
C VAL A 119 7.53 21.09 -24.03
N HIS A 120 7.81 19.91 -23.48
CA HIS A 120 8.63 19.73 -22.29
C HIS A 120 9.95 19.03 -22.62
N HIS A 121 11.01 19.51 -21.98
CA HIS A 121 12.24 18.77 -21.77
C HIS A 121 12.34 18.41 -20.28
N THR A 122 13.09 17.36 -19.95
CA THR A 122 13.39 16.91 -18.56
C THR A 122 13.64 18.03 -17.55
N SER A 123 14.27 19.12 -17.99
CA SER A 123 14.70 20.24 -17.16
C SER A 123 13.75 21.43 -17.10
N ALA A 124 12.87 21.60 -18.09
CA ALA A 124 12.05 22.79 -18.27
C ALA A 124 10.96 22.61 -19.35
N ILE A 125 9.91 23.41 -19.24
CA ILE A 125 9.02 23.71 -20.38
C ILE A 125 9.86 24.45 -21.42
N VAL A 126 9.99 23.88 -22.62
CA VAL A 126 10.74 24.48 -23.74
C VAL A 126 9.90 25.58 -24.38
N GLU A 127 8.64 25.27 -24.68
CA GLU A 127 7.74 26.19 -25.37
C GLU A 127 6.27 25.94 -25.00
N ARG A 128 5.44 26.98 -25.11
CA ARG A 128 3.98 26.90 -25.04
C ARG A 128 3.39 27.42 -26.36
N VAL A 129 3.09 26.50 -27.27
CA VAL A 129 2.55 26.81 -28.61
C VAL A 129 1.02 26.93 -28.53
N ARG A 130 0.46 27.99 -29.10
CA ARG A 130 -1.00 28.21 -29.15
C ARG A 130 -1.56 27.84 -30.52
N VAL A 131 -2.60 27.02 -30.53
CA VAL A 131 -3.30 26.55 -31.73
C VAL A 131 -4.57 27.41 -31.95
N PRO A 132 -5.06 27.63 -33.19
CA PRO A 132 -6.22 28.51 -33.44
C PRO A 132 -7.52 28.04 -32.76
N HIS A 133 -7.83 26.74 -32.84
CA HIS A 133 -9.07 26.14 -32.35
C HIS A 133 -8.86 25.18 -31.16
N LEU A 134 -9.97 24.83 -30.49
CA LEU A 134 -9.98 23.88 -29.36
C LEU A 134 -9.59 22.48 -29.83
N GLN A 135 -8.73 21.81 -29.06
CA GLN A 135 -8.04 20.58 -29.46
C GLN A 135 -8.72 19.33 -28.89
N ARG A 136 -8.95 18.29 -29.71
CA ARG A 136 -9.57 17.01 -29.27
C ARG A 136 -8.51 15.90 -29.06
N SER A 137 -7.62 15.64 -30.02
CA SER A 137 -6.46 14.74 -29.86
C SER A 137 -5.12 15.42 -30.18
N LEU A 138 -4.03 14.72 -29.85
CA LEU A 138 -2.66 15.11 -30.15
C LEU A 138 -1.88 13.84 -30.56
N ALA A 139 -1.23 13.83 -31.72
CA ALA A 139 -0.45 12.70 -32.22
C ALA A 139 0.92 13.13 -32.76
N TYR A 140 1.93 12.26 -32.68
CA TYR A 140 3.29 12.57 -33.12
C TYR A 140 3.73 11.64 -34.25
N ASN A 141 3.95 12.23 -35.44
CA ASN A 141 4.52 11.59 -36.60
C ASN A 141 6.06 11.61 -36.53
N ALA A 142 6.64 10.46 -36.17
CA ALA A 142 8.08 10.32 -36.04
C ALA A 142 8.86 10.40 -37.38
N PHE A 143 8.20 10.24 -38.53
CA PHE A 143 8.87 10.25 -39.84
C PHE A 143 9.22 11.66 -40.33
N GLN A 144 8.37 12.66 -40.06
CA GLN A 144 8.60 14.07 -40.41
C GLN A 144 8.87 14.97 -39.18
N ALA A 145 8.99 14.37 -37.99
CA ALA A 145 9.04 15.09 -36.71
C ALA A 145 7.86 16.08 -36.50
N GLU A 146 6.67 15.73 -36.99
CA GLU A 146 5.48 16.57 -36.94
C GLU A 146 4.55 16.20 -35.77
N LEU A 147 4.08 17.21 -35.06
CA LEU A 147 3.05 17.11 -34.04
C LEU A 147 1.70 17.54 -34.63
N LEU A 148 0.77 16.60 -34.70
CA LEU A 148 -0.55 16.74 -35.29
C LEU A 148 -1.58 17.06 -34.20
N SER A 149 -2.37 18.11 -34.41
CA SER A 149 -3.44 18.53 -33.50
C SER A 149 -4.79 18.54 -34.22
N SER A 150 -5.68 17.64 -33.80
CA SER A 150 -7.09 17.62 -34.19
C SER A 150 -7.93 18.49 -33.25
N GLY A 151 -9.20 18.74 -33.58
CA GLY A 151 -10.03 19.67 -32.83
C GLY A 151 -11.44 19.87 -33.36
N VAL A 152 -12.07 20.95 -32.89
CA VAL A 152 -13.39 21.41 -33.36
C VAL A 152 -13.32 22.08 -34.75
N SER A 153 -12.13 22.13 -35.36
CA SER A 153 -11.93 22.63 -36.73
C SER A 153 -11.86 21.43 -37.70
N PRO A 154 -12.34 21.57 -38.96
CA PRO A 154 -11.98 20.64 -40.04
C PRO A 154 -10.48 20.69 -40.39
N GLU A 155 -9.74 21.69 -39.91
CA GLU A 155 -8.29 21.83 -40.09
C GLU A 155 -7.52 21.04 -39.01
N ILE A 156 -6.65 20.11 -39.45
CA ILE A 156 -5.68 19.43 -38.57
C ILE A 156 -4.36 20.20 -38.63
N TYR A 157 -4.03 20.87 -37.52
CA TYR A 157 -2.83 21.70 -37.43
C TYR A 157 -1.58 20.85 -37.28
N ARG A 158 -0.57 21.16 -38.10
CA ARG A 158 0.72 20.47 -38.14
C ARG A 158 1.81 21.39 -37.62
N LEU A 159 2.41 21.05 -36.49
CA LEU A 159 3.58 21.74 -35.95
C LEU A 159 4.82 20.90 -36.23
N ASN A 160 5.70 21.36 -37.12
CA ASN A 160 6.95 20.67 -37.41
C ASN A 160 7.99 21.02 -36.34
N LEU A 161 8.51 20.01 -35.64
CA LEU A 161 9.39 20.17 -34.48
C LEU A 161 10.87 20.34 -34.84
N GLU A 162 11.24 20.19 -36.11
CA GLU A 162 12.59 20.47 -36.62
C GLU A 162 12.71 21.95 -37.02
N THR A 163 11.70 22.52 -37.68
CA THR A 163 11.66 23.94 -38.08
C THR A 163 11.08 24.87 -37.01
N GLY A 164 10.32 24.32 -36.05
CA GLY A 164 9.60 25.10 -35.03
C GLY A 164 8.39 25.87 -35.58
N ALA A 165 7.93 25.57 -36.79
CA ALA A 165 6.88 26.30 -37.49
C ALA A 165 5.62 25.45 -37.71
N PHE A 166 4.47 26.12 -37.87
CA PHE A 166 3.28 25.47 -38.42
C PHE A 166 3.47 25.21 -39.92
N ALA A 167 3.24 23.97 -40.34
CA ALA A 167 3.12 23.57 -41.73
C ALA A 167 1.67 23.76 -42.22
N GLU A 168 1.48 23.69 -43.54
CA GLU A 168 0.15 23.70 -44.18
C GLU A 168 -0.72 22.58 -43.60
N SER A 169 -1.89 22.96 -43.08
CA SER A 169 -2.77 22.08 -42.29
C SER A 169 -3.64 21.21 -43.18
N TYR A 170 -3.99 20.00 -42.73
CA TYR A 170 -4.88 19.13 -43.52
C TYR A 170 -6.32 19.62 -43.42
N HIS A 171 -6.94 19.98 -44.55
CA HIS A 171 -8.33 20.41 -44.63
C HIS A 171 -9.25 19.20 -44.84
N THR A 172 -9.79 18.64 -43.74
CA THR A 172 -10.72 17.51 -43.80
C THR A 172 -12.11 17.91 -44.31
N SER A 173 -12.87 16.95 -44.83
CA SER A 173 -14.26 17.17 -45.25
C SER A 173 -15.24 17.34 -44.06
N SER A 174 -14.82 16.94 -42.86
CA SER A 174 -15.63 16.83 -41.65
C SER A 174 -15.82 18.21 -40.99
N VAL A 175 -16.80 18.97 -41.47
CA VAL A 175 -17.05 20.38 -41.09
C VAL A 175 -17.19 20.61 -39.57
N GLU A 176 -17.75 19.65 -38.84
CA GLU A 176 -17.96 19.72 -37.38
C GLU A 176 -16.70 19.38 -36.55
N GLY A 177 -15.61 19.01 -37.23
CA GLY A 177 -14.29 18.75 -36.67
C GLY A 177 -13.87 17.28 -36.67
N VAL A 178 -12.75 17.04 -35.97
CA VAL A 178 -12.04 15.76 -35.93
C VAL A 178 -11.78 15.38 -34.47
N ASN A 179 -12.30 14.24 -34.04
CA ASN A 179 -12.17 13.70 -32.68
C ASN A 179 -10.78 13.16 -32.39
N HIS A 180 -10.29 12.31 -33.29
CA HIS A 180 -9.02 11.61 -33.13
C HIS A 180 -8.21 11.66 -34.42
N VAL A 181 -6.89 11.63 -34.25
CA VAL A 181 -5.91 11.51 -35.33
C VAL A 181 -4.87 10.52 -34.84
N GLU A 182 -4.58 9.52 -35.66
CA GLU A 182 -3.60 8.48 -35.36
C GLU A 182 -2.64 8.31 -36.54
N VAL A 183 -1.34 8.15 -36.24
CA VAL A 183 -0.31 8.00 -37.26
C VAL A 183 -0.07 6.52 -37.54
N PHE A 184 -0.39 6.11 -38.76
CA PHE A 184 -0.32 4.72 -39.17
C PHE A 184 1.14 4.22 -39.24
N GLY A 185 1.38 3.03 -38.70
CA GLY A 185 2.68 2.36 -38.85
C GLY A 185 3.83 3.07 -38.14
N ARG A 186 3.65 3.49 -36.88
CA ARG A 186 4.63 4.24 -36.07
C ARG A 186 6.06 3.66 -36.04
N HIS A 187 6.18 2.33 -36.17
CA HIS A 187 7.44 1.59 -36.27
C HIS A 187 7.47 0.60 -37.47
N GLY A 188 6.55 0.73 -38.42
CA GLY A 188 6.35 -0.22 -39.53
C GLY A 188 6.74 0.32 -40.92
N PRO A 189 6.79 -0.53 -41.97
CA PRO A 189 7.14 -0.10 -43.32
C PRO A 189 6.06 0.74 -43.99
N THR A 190 4.79 0.59 -43.61
CA THR A 190 3.64 1.40 -44.07
C THR A 190 3.58 2.77 -43.38
N SER A 191 4.73 3.36 -43.03
CA SER A 191 4.81 4.64 -42.32
C SER A 191 4.46 5.81 -43.24
N GLY A 192 3.68 6.76 -42.73
CA GLY A 192 3.38 8.02 -43.42
C GLY A 192 1.92 8.22 -43.83
N VAL A 193 1.00 7.30 -43.52
CA VAL A 193 -0.45 7.57 -43.58
C VAL A 193 -0.92 8.11 -42.22
N VAL A 194 -1.76 9.13 -42.25
CA VAL A 194 -2.45 9.70 -41.07
C VAL A 194 -3.93 9.38 -41.20
N LEU A 195 -4.51 8.72 -40.19
CA LEU A 195 -5.95 8.47 -40.13
C LEU A 195 -6.64 9.51 -39.25
N THR A 196 -7.80 9.99 -39.68
CA THR A 196 -8.61 10.99 -38.99
C THR A 196 -9.98 10.43 -38.64
N ALA A 197 -10.52 10.78 -37.48
CA ALA A 197 -11.85 10.37 -37.01
C ALA A 197 -12.79 11.58 -37.04
N GLY A 198 -13.67 11.64 -38.04
CA GLY A 198 -14.63 12.73 -38.19
C GLY A 198 -15.84 12.60 -37.26
N CYS A 199 -16.41 13.74 -36.89
CA CYS A 199 -17.71 13.79 -36.19
C CYS A 199 -18.85 13.26 -37.08
N ASP A 200 -18.71 13.43 -38.41
CA ASP A 200 -19.67 13.03 -39.44
C ASP A 200 -19.76 11.51 -39.72
N GLY A 201 -19.25 10.67 -38.81
CA GLY A 201 -19.20 9.21 -38.98
C GLY A 201 -18.24 8.73 -40.07
N ALA A 202 -17.35 9.59 -40.56
CA ALA A 202 -16.37 9.28 -41.59
C ALA A 202 -14.94 9.13 -41.04
N ILE A 203 -14.11 8.42 -41.80
CA ILE A 203 -12.66 8.35 -41.60
C ILE A 203 -11.96 8.78 -42.89
N GLU A 204 -11.01 9.71 -42.77
CA GLU A 204 -10.13 10.08 -43.89
C GLU A 204 -8.71 9.57 -43.66
N ALA A 205 -8.07 9.14 -44.75
CA ALA A 205 -6.67 8.74 -44.78
C ALA A 205 -5.86 9.75 -45.60
N TRP A 206 -4.86 10.36 -44.98
CA TRP A 206 -4.00 11.40 -45.57
C TRP A 206 -2.57 10.87 -45.74
N ASP A 207 -1.95 11.06 -46.91
CA ASP A 207 -0.52 10.78 -47.07
C ASP A 207 0.27 11.99 -46.58
N SER A 208 1.02 11.82 -45.49
CA SER A 208 1.76 12.91 -44.85
C SER A 208 2.89 13.49 -45.70
N ARG A 209 3.36 12.76 -46.71
CA ARG A 209 4.42 13.18 -47.65
C ARG A 209 3.85 14.05 -48.77
N ALA A 210 2.66 13.73 -49.24
CA ALA A 210 1.96 14.47 -50.29
C ALA A 210 1.11 15.63 -49.73
N GLY A 211 0.68 15.53 -48.47
CA GLY A 211 -0.20 16.50 -47.82
C GLY A 211 -1.66 16.41 -48.26
N THR A 212 -2.07 15.33 -48.93
CA THR A 212 -3.38 15.17 -49.57
C THR A 212 -4.19 14.02 -48.97
N ALA A 213 -5.51 14.19 -48.91
CA ALA A 213 -6.44 13.09 -48.68
C ALA A 213 -6.34 12.05 -49.80
N VAL A 214 -6.11 10.79 -49.43
CA VAL A 214 -5.99 9.62 -50.33
C VAL A 214 -7.33 8.87 -50.43
N ALA A 215 -8.04 8.75 -49.30
CA ALA A 215 -9.31 8.04 -49.24
C ALA A 215 -10.19 8.59 -48.10
N ARG A 216 -11.51 8.44 -48.27
CA ARG A 216 -12.52 8.65 -47.22
C ARG A 216 -13.47 7.45 -47.21
N VAL A 217 -13.81 6.95 -46.03
CA VAL A 217 -14.73 5.83 -45.81
C VAL A 217 -15.83 6.29 -44.86
N GLN A 218 -17.09 6.04 -45.20
CA GLN A 218 -18.22 6.26 -44.31
C GLN A 218 -18.40 5.03 -43.41
N VAL A 219 -18.31 5.23 -42.10
CA VAL A 219 -18.17 4.17 -41.08
C VAL A 219 -19.43 4.06 -40.20
N ALA A 220 -20.15 5.16 -40.01
CA ALA A 220 -21.50 5.20 -39.45
C ALA A 220 -22.38 6.19 -40.25
N GLY A 221 -23.70 6.01 -40.21
CA GLY A 221 -24.66 6.88 -40.87
C GLY A 221 -25.09 6.43 -42.27
N ARG A 222 -25.94 7.23 -42.91
CA ARG A 222 -26.61 6.88 -44.18
C ARG A 222 -25.61 6.53 -45.29
N GLY A 223 -25.69 5.30 -45.80
CA GLY A 223 -24.78 4.80 -46.83
C GLY A 223 -23.44 4.27 -46.29
N SER A 224 -23.33 4.07 -44.97
CA SER A 224 -22.18 3.45 -44.34
C SER A 224 -21.87 2.06 -44.91
N SER A 225 -20.58 1.72 -44.96
CA SER A 225 -20.12 0.40 -45.38
C SER A 225 -20.28 -0.68 -44.30
N SER A 226 -20.54 -0.29 -43.05
CA SER A 226 -20.65 -1.17 -41.88
C SER A 226 -22.04 -1.78 -41.69
N GLY A 227 -23.08 -1.17 -42.27
CA GLY A 227 -24.48 -1.50 -42.00
C GLY A 227 -25.10 -0.72 -40.83
N ILE A 228 -24.34 0.17 -40.19
CA ILE A 228 -24.82 1.08 -39.14
C ILE A 228 -25.38 2.34 -39.82
N ASP A 229 -26.70 2.38 -40.03
CA ASP A 229 -27.41 3.51 -40.65
C ASP A 229 -27.57 4.74 -39.73
N GLU A 230 -27.35 4.57 -38.42
CA GLU A 230 -27.41 5.66 -37.45
C GLU A 230 -26.18 6.59 -37.56
N CYS A 231 -26.42 7.90 -37.55
CA CYS A 231 -25.35 8.90 -37.64
C CYS A 231 -24.66 9.06 -36.27
N CYS A 232 -23.49 8.44 -36.11
CA CYS A 232 -22.70 8.50 -34.88
C CYS A 232 -21.28 9.02 -35.15
N GLU A 233 -20.69 9.77 -34.20
CA GLU A 233 -19.29 10.21 -34.32
C GLU A 233 -18.32 9.01 -34.26
N VAL A 234 -17.22 9.07 -35.01
CA VAL A 234 -16.04 8.22 -34.73
C VAL A 234 -15.25 8.90 -33.61
N ARG A 235 -15.05 8.21 -32.48
CA ARG A 235 -14.44 8.76 -31.27
C ARG A 235 -12.95 8.41 -31.12
N HIS A 236 -12.54 7.20 -31.49
CA HIS A 236 -11.15 6.76 -31.40
C HIS A 236 -10.72 5.95 -32.62
N ILE A 237 -9.44 6.08 -33.02
CA ILE A 237 -8.79 5.20 -34.00
C ILE A 237 -7.48 4.69 -33.42
N ALA A 238 -7.23 3.39 -33.51
CA ALA A 238 -5.92 2.77 -33.26
C ALA A 238 -5.45 1.98 -34.49
N THR A 239 -4.14 1.84 -34.67
CA THR A 239 -3.54 1.11 -35.81
C THR A 239 -2.68 -0.07 -35.33
N GLU A 240 -2.59 -1.13 -36.12
CA GLU A 240 -1.78 -2.31 -35.78
C GLU A 240 -0.31 -2.12 -36.16
N GLU A 241 0.54 -1.93 -35.14
CA GLU A 241 1.98 -1.67 -35.30
C GLU A 241 2.75 -2.82 -35.97
N SER A 242 2.41 -4.07 -35.64
CA SER A 242 3.13 -5.26 -36.14
C SER A 242 2.64 -5.75 -37.51
N GLY A 243 1.35 -5.57 -37.81
CA GLY A 243 0.70 -6.03 -39.03
C GLY A 243 0.65 -4.99 -40.14
N GLY A 244 0.64 -3.69 -39.79
CA GLY A 244 0.78 -2.59 -40.75
C GLY A 244 -0.29 -2.51 -41.84
N LEU A 245 -1.48 -3.09 -41.61
CA LEU A 245 -2.62 -3.10 -42.55
C LEU A 245 -4.00 -2.94 -41.89
N LEU A 246 -4.10 -3.10 -40.57
CA LEU A 246 -5.38 -3.19 -39.85
C LEU A 246 -5.52 -2.04 -38.84
N PHE A 247 -6.73 -1.51 -38.72
CA PHE A 247 -7.08 -0.43 -37.80
C PHE A 247 -8.43 -0.67 -37.13
N THR A 248 -8.65 -0.08 -35.96
CA THR A 248 -9.95 -0.13 -35.26
C THR A 248 -10.56 1.26 -35.18
N CYS A 249 -11.88 1.31 -35.20
CA CYS A 249 -12.68 2.51 -35.09
C CYS A 249 -13.65 2.32 -33.91
N GLY A 250 -13.56 3.17 -32.89
CA GLY A 250 -14.54 3.22 -31.81
C GLY A 250 -15.60 4.27 -32.12
N LEU A 251 -16.88 3.89 -32.10
CA LEU A 251 -18.02 4.80 -32.31
C LEU A 251 -18.58 5.35 -30.99
N GLU A 252 -19.34 6.43 -31.09
CA GLU A 252 -20.18 6.93 -29.99
C GLU A 252 -21.33 5.97 -29.62
N SER A 253 -21.78 5.10 -30.52
CA SER A 253 -22.80 4.07 -30.25
C SER A 253 -22.37 2.99 -29.23
N GLY A 254 -21.06 2.85 -28.98
CA GLY A 254 -20.49 1.72 -28.24
C GLY A 254 -20.05 0.56 -29.13
N GLU A 255 -20.08 0.73 -30.44
CA GLU A 255 -19.57 -0.26 -31.39
C GLU A 255 -18.09 -0.04 -31.72
N VAL A 256 -17.35 -1.15 -31.85
CA VAL A 256 -15.96 -1.18 -32.31
C VAL A 256 -15.90 -1.91 -33.64
N LEU A 257 -15.37 -1.24 -34.65
CA LEU A 257 -15.24 -1.76 -36.01
C LEU A 257 -13.78 -2.08 -36.30
N LEU A 258 -13.50 -3.27 -36.83
CA LEU A 258 -12.18 -3.67 -37.31
C LEU A 258 -12.13 -3.56 -38.84
N TYR A 259 -11.23 -2.73 -39.36
CA TYR A 259 -11.03 -2.51 -40.79
C TYR A 259 -9.62 -2.91 -41.24
N ASP A 260 -9.52 -3.35 -42.50
CA ASP A 260 -8.27 -3.43 -43.26
C ASP A 260 -8.19 -2.20 -44.17
N VAL A 261 -7.03 -1.56 -44.28
CA VAL A 261 -6.80 -0.37 -45.13
C VAL A 261 -7.15 -0.63 -46.61
N ARG A 262 -7.16 -1.89 -47.04
CA ARG A 262 -7.49 -2.32 -48.41
C ARG A 262 -8.99 -2.55 -48.65
N LEU A 263 -9.83 -2.50 -47.60
CA LEU A 263 -11.25 -2.85 -47.67
C LEU A 263 -12.14 -1.68 -47.23
N GLN A 264 -13.13 -1.34 -48.05
CA GLN A 264 -14.12 -0.33 -47.70
C GLN A 264 -15.12 -0.80 -46.64
N LYS A 265 -15.34 -2.11 -46.49
CA LYS A 265 -16.23 -2.71 -45.47
C LYS A 265 -15.42 -3.19 -44.25
N PRO A 266 -15.98 -3.15 -43.03
CA PRO A 266 -15.32 -3.74 -41.87
C PRO A 266 -15.20 -5.26 -42.02
N LEU A 267 -14.15 -5.82 -41.42
CA LEU A 267 -13.96 -7.27 -41.24
C LEU A 267 -14.83 -7.81 -40.10
N LEU A 268 -15.02 -7.01 -39.05
CA LEU A 268 -15.81 -7.36 -37.87
C LEU A 268 -16.49 -6.11 -37.32
N VAL A 269 -17.76 -6.25 -36.94
CA VAL A 269 -18.51 -5.30 -36.11
C VAL A 269 -18.61 -5.89 -34.70
N LYS A 270 -18.24 -5.12 -33.68
CA LYS A 270 -18.24 -5.57 -32.30
C LYS A 270 -18.93 -4.56 -31.38
N ASP A 271 -20.21 -4.82 -31.11
CA ASP A 271 -20.98 -4.07 -30.12
C ASP A 271 -20.51 -4.38 -28.68
N HIS A 272 -20.50 -3.35 -27.83
CA HIS A 272 -20.32 -3.47 -26.39
C HIS A 272 -21.65 -3.58 -25.61
N MET A 273 -22.81 -3.42 -26.24
CA MET A 273 -24.16 -3.59 -25.66
C MET A 273 -24.49 -2.59 -24.54
N ASN A 274 -23.58 -1.66 -24.25
CA ASN A 274 -23.70 -0.67 -23.18
C ASN A 274 -24.36 0.64 -23.65
N SER A 275 -24.43 0.90 -24.96
CA SER A 275 -24.81 2.21 -25.54
C SER A 275 -24.04 3.40 -24.96
N LEU A 276 -22.75 3.18 -24.66
CA LEU A 276 -21.82 4.16 -24.11
C LEU A 276 -20.66 4.37 -25.09
N PRO A 277 -20.15 5.60 -25.27
CA PRO A 277 -19.14 5.89 -26.28
C PRO A 277 -17.83 5.15 -26.02
N ILE A 278 -17.21 4.64 -27.08
CA ILE A 278 -15.87 4.06 -27.02
C ILE A 278 -14.86 5.19 -26.76
N VAL A 279 -14.23 5.14 -25.60
CA VAL A 279 -13.20 6.10 -25.16
C VAL A 279 -11.88 5.83 -25.89
N LYS A 280 -11.51 4.55 -26.00
CA LYS A 280 -10.21 4.15 -26.54
C LYS A 280 -10.21 2.71 -27.07
N THR A 281 -9.40 2.47 -28.10
CA THR A 281 -9.11 1.13 -28.65
C THR A 281 -7.59 0.91 -28.70
N TYR A 282 -7.15 -0.35 -28.65
CA TYR A 282 -5.74 -0.73 -28.72
C TYR A 282 -5.55 -2.15 -29.27
N PHE A 283 -4.57 -2.36 -30.15
CA PHE A 283 -4.14 -3.69 -30.59
C PHE A 283 -3.10 -4.25 -29.62
N PHE A 284 -3.40 -5.35 -28.94
CA PHE A 284 -2.45 -6.01 -28.05
C PHE A 284 -1.34 -6.66 -28.88
N GLN A 285 -0.08 -6.27 -28.64
CA GLN A 285 1.08 -6.76 -29.37
C GLN A 285 1.83 -7.77 -28.49
N GLY A 286 1.53 -9.07 -28.57
CA GLY A 286 2.23 -10.03 -27.72
C GLY A 286 1.95 -11.49 -28.02
N LYS A 287 2.26 -12.33 -27.03
CA LYS A 287 2.01 -13.77 -27.04
C LYS A 287 1.23 -14.13 -25.79
N SER A 288 0.11 -14.82 -25.96
CA SER A 288 -0.70 -15.29 -24.84
C SER A 288 0.03 -16.42 -24.16
N THR A 289 0.01 -16.41 -22.83
CA THR A 289 0.47 -17.51 -21.99
C THR A 289 -0.38 -18.78 -22.22
N ALA A 290 -1.64 -18.64 -22.64
CA ALA A 290 -2.57 -19.74 -22.88
C ALA A 290 -2.57 -20.27 -24.33
N THR A 291 -2.53 -19.39 -25.35
CA THR A 291 -2.69 -19.79 -26.77
C THR A 291 -1.43 -19.65 -27.63
N GLY A 292 -0.37 -19.00 -27.15
CA GLY A 292 0.84 -18.68 -27.93
C GLY A 292 0.64 -17.56 -28.98
N GLU A 293 -0.47 -17.58 -29.72
CA GLU A 293 -0.94 -16.49 -30.58
C GLU A 293 -1.92 -15.58 -29.81
N ALA A 294 -1.48 -14.36 -29.47
CA ALA A 294 -2.34 -13.31 -28.86
C ALA A 294 -2.69 -12.22 -29.87
N SER A 295 -3.55 -12.54 -30.85
CA SER A 295 -4.16 -11.52 -31.69
C SER A 295 -5.45 -11.01 -31.02
N PHE A 296 -5.27 -10.17 -30.00
CA PHE A 296 -6.36 -9.55 -29.25
C PHE A 296 -6.49 -8.05 -29.58
N ILE A 297 -7.71 -7.55 -29.46
CA ILE A 297 -8.01 -6.12 -29.41
C ILE A 297 -8.55 -5.82 -28.01
N ILE A 298 -8.14 -4.69 -27.46
CA ILE A 298 -8.70 -4.11 -26.24
C ILE A 298 -9.49 -2.87 -26.62
N SER A 299 -10.72 -2.77 -26.14
CA SER A 299 -11.59 -1.60 -26.30
C SER A 299 -12.20 -1.21 -24.96
N ALA A 300 -12.33 0.09 -24.69
CA ALA A 300 -12.92 0.61 -23.47
C ALA A 300 -14.09 1.55 -23.80
N ASP A 301 -15.24 1.25 -23.19
CA ASP A 301 -16.32 2.23 -22.98
C ASP A 301 -15.89 3.24 -21.92
N THR A 302 -16.78 4.15 -21.56
CA THR A 302 -16.71 4.85 -20.27
C THR A 302 -16.82 3.91 -19.07
N ARG A 303 -17.46 2.73 -19.16
CA ARG A 303 -17.69 1.85 -17.99
C ARG A 303 -16.94 0.50 -17.99
N SER A 304 -16.82 -0.17 -19.14
CA SER A 304 -16.19 -1.50 -19.23
C SER A 304 -15.03 -1.52 -20.22
N LEU A 305 -13.95 -2.21 -19.85
CA LEU A 305 -12.83 -2.53 -20.73
C LEU A 305 -12.94 -4.00 -21.14
N ARG A 306 -12.95 -4.25 -22.45
CA ARG A 306 -13.13 -5.60 -23.02
C ARG A 306 -11.92 -6.01 -23.82
N VAL A 307 -11.52 -7.27 -23.66
CA VAL A 307 -10.47 -7.92 -24.46
C VAL A 307 -11.14 -8.99 -25.30
N TRP A 308 -10.91 -8.98 -26.61
CA TRP A 308 -11.59 -9.89 -27.53
C TRP A 308 -10.69 -10.35 -28.69
N HIS A 309 -10.97 -11.52 -29.25
CA HIS A 309 -10.17 -12.15 -30.29
C HIS A 309 -10.37 -11.46 -31.65
N LYS A 310 -9.27 -11.00 -32.27
CA LYS A 310 -9.27 -10.27 -33.55
C LYS A 310 -9.86 -11.05 -34.72
N ARG A 311 -9.77 -12.39 -34.71
CA ARG A 311 -10.32 -13.27 -35.75
C ARG A 311 -11.83 -13.51 -35.58
N ASP A 312 -12.25 -13.81 -34.34
CA ASP A 312 -13.57 -14.42 -34.08
C ASP A 312 -14.57 -13.49 -33.39
N GLY A 313 -14.12 -12.32 -32.90
CA GLY A 313 -14.95 -11.36 -32.16
C GLY A 313 -15.42 -11.83 -30.78
N THR A 314 -14.95 -12.98 -30.31
CA THR A 314 -15.32 -13.58 -29.02
C THR A 314 -14.68 -12.82 -27.85
N ASN A 315 -15.45 -12.59 -26.78
CA ASN A 315 -14.96 -11.91 -25.57
C ASN A 315 -14.04 -12.85 -24.78
N PHE A 316 -12.76 -12.48 -24.67
CA PHE A 316 -11.80 -13.17 -23.81
C PHE A 316 -12.00 -12.75 -22.35
N THR A 317 -12.01 -11.44 -22.07
CA THR A 317 -12.36 -10.88 -20.75
C THR A 317 -13.21 -9.62 -20.87
N THR A 318 -13.96 -9.35 -19.80
CA THR A 318 -14.49 -8.02 -19.49
C THR A 318 -13.92 -7.60 -18.13
N ILE A 319 -13.61 -6.31 -18.00
CA ILE A 319 -13.13 -5.65 -16.82
C ILE A 319 -14.08 -4.48 -16.55
N ASP A 320 -14.79 -4.55 -15.44
CA ASP A 320 -15.67 -3.46 -15.01
C ASP A 320 -14.89 -2.46 -14.16
N ALA A 321 -14.97 -1.19 -14.51
CA ALA A 321 -14.46 -0.10 -13.68
C ALA A 321 -15.54 0.36 -12.68
N PRO A 322 -15.15 0.77 -11.45
CA PRO A 322 -16.09 1.28 -10.46
C PRO A 322 -16.48 2.76 -10.69
N ALA A 323 -15.80 3.44 -11.61
CA ALA A 323 -15.99 4.84 -11.98
C ALA A 323 -15.53 5.04 -13.44
N ASP A 324 -16.01 6.10 -14.09
CA ASP A 324 -15.89 6.29 -15.53
C ASP A 324 -14.42 6.35 -16.02
N ILE A 325 -14.10 5.50 -16.99
CA ILE A 325 -12.80 5.38 -17.65
C ILE A 325 -12.54 6.63 -18.49
N SER A 326 -11.39 7.27 -18.25
CA SER A 326 -10.90 8.44 -18.99
C SER A 326 -9.83 8.09 -20.02
N ASP A 327 -8.97 7.12 -19.71
CA ASP A 327 -7.85 6.68 -20.55
C ASP A 327 -7.33 5.30 -20.07
N PHE A 328 -6.65 4.53 -20.93
CA PHE A 328 -5.97 3.29 -20.52
C PHE A 328 -4.70 3.01 -21.32
N MET A 329 -3.78 2.20 -20.76
CA MET A 329 -2.63 1.65 -21.50
C MET A 329 -2.08 0.34 -20.92
N LEU A 330 -1.41 -0.44 -21.76
CA LEU A 330 -0.64 -1.62 -21.37
C LEU A 330 0.82 -1.28 -21.09
N PHE A 331 1.41 -1.91 -20.05
CA PHE A 331 2.86 -1.88 -19.82
C PHE A 331 3.58 -2.83 -20.79
N LYS A 332 4.72 -2.41 -21.35
CA LYS A 332 5.59 -3.31 -22.11
C LYS A 332 6.26 -4.35 -21.21
N ARG A 333 6.37 -5.58 -21.71
CA ARG A 333 6.91 -6.75 -21.02
C ARG A 333 8.40 -6.61 -20.67
N GLN A 334 9.15 -5.87 -21.48
CA GLN A 334 10.56 -5.58 -21.24
C GLN A 334 10.81 -4.10 -21.53
N HIS A 335 11.73 -3.47 -20.81
CA HIS A 335 12.34 -2.24 -21.30
C HIS A 335 13.28 -2.61 -22.45
N ASN A 336 13.05 -2.08 -23.65
CA ASN A 336 14.05 -2.17 -24.71
C ASN A 336 14.92 -0.92 -24.66
N MET A 337 16.23 -1.08 -24.42
CA MET A 337 17.19 0.03 -24.46
C MET A 337 17.74 0.27 -25.88
N VAL A 338 17.47 -0.64 -26.82
CA VAL A 338 17.97 -0.62 -28.19
C VAL A 338 16.80 -0.40 -29.16
N ALA A 339 17.00 0.45 -30.17
CA ALA A 339 16.06 0.63 -31.27
C ALA A 339 15.87 -0.71 -32.03
N PRO A 340 14.66 -1.05 -32.52
CA PRO A 340 13.51 -0.17 -32.77
C PRO A 340 12.57 0.06 -31.58
N TYR A 341 12.92 -0.34 -30.36
CA TYR A 341 12.08 -0.24 -29.14
C TYR A 341 10.81 -1.12 -29.12
N ALA A 342 10.37 -1.65 -30.25
CA ALA A 342 9.29 -2.64 -30.35
C ALA A 342 9.50 -3.80 -29.35
N CYS A 343 8.48 -4.10 -28.55
CA CYS A 343 8.50 -5.09 -27.48
C CYS A 343 7.08 -5.65 -27.26
N ASP A 344 6.97 -6.88 -26.77
CA ASP A 344 5.68 -7.45 -26.36
C ASP A 344 5.02 -6.54 -25.29
N ASP A 345 3.71 -6.34 -25.36
CA ASP A 345 2.90 -5.89 -24.22
C ASP A 345 2.86 -7.01 -23.15
N SER A 346 2.70 -6.61 -21.88
CA SER A 346 2.51 -7.53 -20.75
C SER A 346 1.01 -7.67 -20.43
N GLY A 347 0.65 -8.67 -19.62
CA GLY A 347 -0.73 -8.82 -19.13
C GLY A 347 -1.20 -7.73 -18.15
N VAL A 348 -0.41 -6.67 -17.91
CA VAL A 348 -0.73 -5.59 -16.97
C VAL A 348 -1.28 -4.37 -17.70
N VAL A 349 -2.52 -4.01 -17.38
CA VAL A 349 -3.23 -2.82 -17.86
C VAL A 349 -3.30 -1.78 -16.74
N ALA A 350 -3.00 -0.52 -17.06
CA ALA A 350 -3.35 0.63 -16.22
C ALA A 350 -4.55 1.37 -16.83
N ILE A 351 -5.56 1.65 -16.01
CA ILE A 351 -6.82 2.29 -16.39
C ILE A 351 -6.98 3.55 -15.52
N CYS A 352 -7.05 4.72 -16.15
CA CYS A 352 -7.48 5.93 -15.48
C CYS A 352 -9.01 5.95 -15.43
N CYS A 353 -9.55 6.08 -14.22
CA CYS A 353 -10.98 6.30 -13.97
C CYS A 353 -11.16 7.67 -13.31
N ASP A 354 -12.41 8.13 -13.20
CA ASP A 354 -12.81 9.26 -12.36
C ASP A 354 -12.76 8.88 -10.85
N ALA A 355 -11.57 8.50 -10.40
CA ALA A 355 -11.26 8.08 -9.04
C ALA A 355 -9.81 8.49 -8.68
N PRO A 356 -9.50 8.75 -7.39
CA PRO A 356 -8.18 9.19 -6.94
C PRO A 356 -7.01 8.29 -7.37
N ARG A 357 -7.22 6.98 -7.45
CA ARG A 357 -6.17 6.00 -7.75
C ARG A 357 -6.36 5.47 -9.16
N VAL A 358 -5.32 5.55 -9.99
CA VAL A 358 -5.27 4.83 -11.28
C VAL A 358 -5.42 3.35 -10.97
N GLN A 359 -6.31 2.64 -11.68
CA GLN A 359 -6.42 1.21 -11.50
C GLN A 359 -5.30 0.48 -12.23
N VAL A 360 -4.73 -0.54 -11.60
CA VAL A 360 -3.77 -1.44 -12.24
C VAL A 360 -4.29 -2.87 -12.08
N GLN A 361 -4.50 -3.52 -13.22
CA GLN A 361 -5.07 -4.86 -13.31
C GLN A 361 -4.12 -5.79 -14.07
N PHE A 362 -4.00 -7.03 -13.62
CA PHE A 362 -3.14 -8.06 -14.21
C PHE A 362 -3.96 -9.26 -14.69
N ILE A 363 -3.68 -9.73 -15.91
CA ILE A 363 -4.37 -10.82 -16.60
C ILE A 363 -3.31 -11.84 -17.07
N PRO A 364 -2.91 -12.83 -16.25
CA PRO A 364 -1.80 -13.75 -16.57
C PRO A 364 -1.99 -14.52 -17.89
N GLN A 365 -3.25 -14.82 -18.24
CA GLN A 365 -3.60 -15.56 -19.45
C GLN A 365 -3.52 -14.70 -20.74
N LEU A 366 -3.69 -13.37 -20.63
CA LEU A 366 -3.51 -12.44 -21.76
C LEU A 366 -2.03 -12.33 -22.14
N GLY A 367 -1.16 -12.28 -21.13
CA GLY A 367 0.28 -12.33 -21.30
C GLY A 367 1.03 -12.28 -19.97
N ALA A 368 2.29 -12.73 -19.99
CA ALA A 368 3.20 -12.69 -18.86
C ALA A 368 3.32 -11.28 -18.22
N ALA A 369 3.69 -11.24 -16.95
CA ALA A 369 4.05 -10.01 -16.26
C ALA A 369 5.30 -9.37 -16.91
N PRO A 370 5.47 -8.05 -16.77
CA PRO A 370 6.68 -7.40 -17.27
C PRO A 370 7.87 -7.70 -16.35
N ARG A 371 9.09 -7.73 -16.89
CA ARG A 371 10.30 -8.23 -16.20
C ARG A 371 10.61 -7.59 -14.85
N TRP A 372 10.28 -6.31 -14.67
CA TRP A 372 10.46 -5.54 -13.43
C TRP A 372 9.41 -5.90 -12.35
N ALA A 373 8.35 -6.62 -12.74
CA ALA A 373 7.24 -7.07 -11.91
C ALA A 373 7.02 -8.59 -11.98
N SER A 374 8.07 -9.39 -12.23
CA SER A 374 7.98 -10.86 -12.26
C SER A 374 7.43 -11.47 -10.95
N PHE A 375 7.59 -10.77 -9.83
CA PHE A 375 6.98 -11.13 -8.55
C PHE A 375 5.44 -11.21 -8.59
N LEU A 376 4.78 -10.57 -9.57
CA LEU A 376 3.34 -10.71 -9.79
C LEU A 376 2.95 -12.14 -10.18
N GLU A 377 3.76 -12.82 -11.00
CA GLU A 377 3.49 -14.20 -11.44
C GLU A 377 3.55 -15.15 -10.23
N VAL A 378 4.61 -15.04 -9.44
CA VAL A 378 4.80 -15.81 -8.20
C VAL A 378 3.65 -15.55 -7.20
N MET A 379 3.23 -14.30 -7.02
CA MET A 379 2.10 -13.99 -6.13
C MET A 379 0.74 -14.45 -6.66
N THR A 380 0.55 -14.54 -7.98
CA THR A 380 -0.65 -15.20 -8.54
C THR A 380 -0.60 -16.70 -8.33
N GLU A 381 0.53 -17.36 -8.61
CA GLU A 381 0.74 -18.80 -8.39
C GLU A 381 0.49 -19.18 -6.91
N GLU A 382 1.12 -18.45 -5.99
CA GLU A 382 0.88 -18.54 -4.53
C GLU A 382 -0.56 -18.31 -4.09
N LEU A 383 -1.38 -17.59 -4.88
CA LEU A 383 -2.79 -17.32 -4.56
C LEU A 383 -3.70 -18.40 -5.13
N GLU A 384 -3.37 -18.95 -6.31
CA GLU A 384 -4.05 -20.10 -6.91
C GLU A 384 -3.80 -21.39 -6.12
N GLU A 385 -2.61 -21.57 -5.54
CA GLU A 385 -2.34 -22.66 -4.57
C GLU A 385 -3.24 -22.55 -3.33
N LYS A 386 -3.41 -21.35 -2.76
CA LYS A 386 -4.23 -21.12 -1.55
C LYS A 386 -5.73 -21.26 -1.82
N GLU A 387 -6.20 -20.90 -3.01
CA GLU A 387 -7.57 -21.20 -3.45
C GLU A 387 -7.82 -22.73 -3.50
N ALA A 388 -6.79 -23.55 -3.75
CA ALA A 388 -6.92 -25.01 -3.72
C ALA A 388 -6.89 -25.62 -2.30
N THR A 389 -6.12 -25.05 -1.34
CA THR A 389 -6.08 -25.58 0.04
C THR A 389 -7.34 -25.23 0.85
N THR A 390 -7.87 -24.02 0.68
CA THR A 390 -8.99 -23.49 1.50
C THR A 390 -10.28 -24.31 1.42
N VAL A 391 -10.45 -25.15 0.39
CA VAL A 391 -11.57 -26.11 0.27
C VAL A 391 -11.54 -27.19 1.37
N TYR A 392 -10.39 -27.43 2.01
CA TYR A 392 -10.20 -28.44 3.05
C TYR A 392 -9.57 -27.92 4.35
N ASP A 393 -9.12 -26.66 4.43
CA ASP A 393 -8.51 -26.08 5.65
C ASP A 393 -9.46 -26.14 6.88
N ASP A 394 -10.78 -26.11 6.65
CA ASP A 394 -11.80 -26.28 7.69
C ASP A 394 -12.11 -27.72 8.10
N TYR A 395 -11.44 -28.73 7.53
CA TYR A 395 -11.70 -30.15 7.80
C TYR A 395 -10.45 -30.91 8.30
N THR A 396 -10.57 -31.56 9.45
CA THR A 396 -9.56 -32.52 9.93
C THR A 396 -9.82 -33.91 9.34
N PHE A 397 -8.78 -34.55 8.82
CA PHE A 397 -8.82 -35.99 8.53
C PHE A 397 -8.61 -36.77 9.83
N ILE A 398 -9.50 -37.71 10.11
CA ILE A 398 -9.52 -38.52 11.33
C ILE A 398 -9.58 -40.01 10.93
N PRO A 399 -8.66 -40.87 11.40
CA PRO A 399 -8.67 -42.30 11.11
C PRO A 399 -9.84 -43.00 11.81
N LYS A 400 -10.24 -44.18 11.31
CA LYS A 400 -11.37 -44.95 11.89
C LYS A 400 -11.25 -45.19 13.40
N GLU A 401 -10.05 -45.46 13.90
CA GLU A 401 -9.81 -45.71 15.33
C GLU A 401 -10.17 -44.49 16.21
N GLU A 402 -9.89 -43.27 15.72
CA GLU A 402 -10.29 -42.03 16.40
C GLU A 402 -11.77 -41.69 16.16
N MET A 403 -12.31 -41.98 14.98
CA MET A 403 -13.74 -41.80 14.66
C MET A 403 -14.63 -42.65 15.58
N ASP A 404 -14.23 -43.91 15.81
CA ASP A 404 -14.90 -44.84 16.73
C ASP A 404 -14.75 -44.37 18.19
N ALA A 405 -13.58 -43.84 18.58
CA ALA A 405 -13.34 -43.28 19.91
C ALA A 405 -14.12 -41.97 20.19
N LEU A 406 -14.41 -41.18 19.14
CA LEU A 406 -15.27 -40.00 19.18
C LEU A 406 -16.77 -40.35 19.13
N GLY A 407 -17.12 -41.64 18.97
CA GLY A 407 -18.50 -42.12 18.96
C GLY A 407 -19.31 -41.78 17.70
N ILE A 408 -18.65 -41.45 16.60
CA ILE A 408 -19.30 -40.95 15.38
C ILE A 408 -19.90 -42.11 14.60
N ALA A 409 -21.21 -42.32 14.77
CA ALA A 409 -21.95 -43.41 14.15
C ALA A 409 -22.21 -43.18 12.65
N ALA A 410 -22.57 -44.25 11.93
CA ALA A 410 -22.90 -44.21 10.50
C ALA A 410 -24.13 -43.33 10.16
N GLU A 411 -24.91 -42.91 11.16
CA GLU A 411 -26.09 -42.05 10.99
C GLU A 411 -25.69 -40.57 10.78
N ASP A 412 -24.70 -40.05 11.52
CA ASP A 412 -24.16 -38.70 11.30
C ASP A 412 -23.44 -38.57 9.95
N LEU A 413 -22.91 -39.68 9.44
CA LEU A 413 -22.30 -39.79 8.11
C LEU A 413 -23.32 -39.50 6.99
N ALA A 414 -24.61 -39.78 7.22
CA ALA A 414 -25.70 -39.45 6.29
C ALA A 414 -26.10 -37.97 6.35
N GLY A 415 -25.75 -37.25 7.43
CA GLY A 415 -26.02 -35.82 7.61
C GLY A 415 -25.10 -34.87 6.82
N GLY A 416 -24.13 -35.39 6.06
CA GLY A 416 -23.27 -34.62 5.16
C GLY A 416 -22.18 -33.77 5.83
N LYS A 417 -22.20 -33.60 7.15
CA LYS A 417 -21.16 -32.92 7.95
C LYS A 417 -19.83 -33.67 8.01
N VAL A 418 -19.88 -34.99 7.82
CA VAL A 418 -18.72 -35.88 7.89
C VAL A 418 -18.56 -36.58 6.55
N ARG A 419 -17.39 -36.45 5.92
CA ARG A 419 -17.12 -36.97 4.57
C ARG A 419 -16.22 -38.21 4.64
N PRO A 420 -16.72 -39.44 4.41
CA PRO A 420 -15.90 -40.65 4.49
C PRO A 420 -14.90 -40.74 3.34
N VAL A 421 -13.63 -41.05 3.65
CA VAL A 421 -12.55 -41.22 2.66
C VAL A 421 -11.65 -42.39 3.05
N MET A 422 -11.68 -43.47 2.25
CA MET A 422 -10.84 -44.67 2.34
C MET A 422 -10.80 -45.39 3.72
N HIS A 423 -10.04 -44.83 4.65
CA HIS A 423 -9.66 -45.42 5.94
C HIS A 423 -9.98 -44.51 7.15
N GLY A 424 -10.70 -43.42 6.91
CA GLY A 424 -11.14 -42.46 7.91
C GLY A 424 -12.26 -41.56 7.36
N ALA A 425 -12.44 -40.40 7.97
CA ALA A 425 -13.35 -39.36 7.50
C ALA A 425 -12.75 -37.97 7.66
N PHE A 426 -13.22 -37.02 6.85
CA PHE A 426 -13.01 -35.59 7.06
C PHE A 426 -14.18 -35.01 7.86
N ILE A 427 -13.87 -34.34 8.97
CA ILE A 427 -14.83 -33.75 9.92
C ILE A 427 -14.52 -32.26 10.07
N GLU A 428 -15.56 -31.43 10.13
CA GLU A 428 -15.42 -29.97 10.29
C GLU A 428 -14.69 -29.62 11.61
N ASN A 429 -13.76 -28.67 11.55
CA ASN A 429 -12.92 -28.19 12.65
C ASN A 429 -13.72 -27.73 13.88
N SER A 430 -14.95 -27.26 13.70
CA SER A 430 -15.91 -26.89 14.75
C SER A 430 -16.35 -28.14 15.51
N LEU A 431 -17.02 -29.06 14.82
CA LEU A 431 -17.58 -30.31 15.31
C LEU A 431 -16.50 -31.21 15.93
N TYR A 432 -15.32 -31.30 15.33
CA TYR A 432 -14.20 -32.07 15.91
C TYR A 432 -13.78 -31.53 17.29
N ARG A 433 -13.72 -30.20 17.46
CA ARG A 433 -13.37 -29.59 18.75
C ARG A 433 -14.47 -29.79 19.79
N GLU A 434 -15.74 -29.75 19.39
CA GLU A 434 -16.88 -30.02 20.28
C GLU A 434 -16.86 -31.48 20.76
N LEU A 435 -16.75 -32.44 19.85
CA LEU A 435 -16.69 -33.86 20.17
C LEU A 435 -15.47 -34.20 21.04
N HIS A 436 -14.28 -33.71 20.69
CA HIS A 436 -13.07 -33.93 21.49
C HIS A 436 -13.17 -33.29 22.89
N ALA A 437 -13.85 -32.14 23.05
CA ALA A 437 -14.08 -31.52 24.35
C ALA A 437 -15.09 -32.30 25.22
N VAL A 438 -16.04 -33.01 24.60
CA VAL A 438 -16.97 -33.91 25.30
C VAL A 438 -16.29 -35.22 25.73
N VAL A 439 -15.46 -35.82 24.86
CA VAL A 439 -14.73 -37.06 25.17
C VAL A 439 -13.65 -36.82 26.22
N ASP A 440 -12.94 -35.69 26.17
CA ASP A 440 -11.75 -35.45 26.99
C ASP A 440 -11.80 -34.13 27.81
N PRO A 441 -12.72 -33.98 28.78
CA PRO A 441 -12.85 -32.74 29.59
C PRO A 441 -11.59 -32.33 30.36
N SER A 442 -10.64 -33.26 30.56
CA SER A 442 -9.38 -32.98 31.25
C SER A 442 -8.28 -32.44 30.34
N ALA A 443 -8.35 -32.66 29.03
CA ALA A 443 -7.26 -32.42 28.09
C ALA A 443 -6.85 -30.93 28.06
N PHE A 444 -7.80 -30.00 28.18
CA PHE A 444 -7.49 -28.56 28.24
C PHE A 444 -6.61 -28.20 29.45
N ASN A 445 -6.89 -28.76 30.63
CA ASN A 445 -6.11 -28.51 31.84
C ASN A 445 -4.71 -29.13 31.75
N GLN A 446 -4.61 -30.34 31.17
CA GLN A 446 -3.34 -30.99 30.89
C GLN A 446 -2.50 -30.18 29.87
N TYR A 447 -3.12 -29.69 28.80
CA TYR A 447 -2.49 -28.82 27.79
C TYR A 447 -1.98 -27.51 28.39
N VAL A 448 -2.76 -26.84 29.23
CA VAL A 448 -2.35 -25.61 29.94
C VAL A 448 -1.14 -25.89 30.85
N ALA A 449 -1.15 -26.99 31.60
CA ALA A 449 -0.03 -27.40 32.44
C ALA A 449 1.23 -27.75 31.61
N ALA A 450 1.08 -28.48 30.51
CA ALA A 450 2.17 -28.83 29.60
C ALA A 450 2.78 -27.59 28.94
N LYS A 451 1.96 -26.67 28.40
CA LYS A 451 2.44 -25.42 27.79
C LYS A 451 3.00 -24.43 28.82
N ALA A 452 2.57 -24.51 30.08
CA ALA A 452 3.21 -23.80 31.18
C ALA A 452 4.62 -24.33 31.47
N LYS A 453 4.80 -25.67 31.53
CA LYS A 453 6.14 -26.31 31.63
C LYS A 453 7.03 -25.98 30.43
N GLU A 454 6.50 -26.06 29.21
CA GLU A 454 7.21 -25.72 27.96
C GLU A 454 7.67 -24.24 27.93
N ARG A 455 6.80 -23.31 28.36
CA ARG A 455 7.13 -21.89 28.51
C ARG A 455 8.14 -21.64 29.63
N GLN A 456 8.23 -22.51 30.65
CA GLN A 456 9.26 -22.43 31.68
C GLN A 456 10.60 -22.96 31.16
N SER A 457 10.63 -24.11 30.49
CA SER A 457 11.86 -24.71 29.96
C SER A 457 12.50 -23.83 28.88
N LYS A 458 11.72 -23.27 27.93
CA LYS A 458 12.23 -22.30 26.94
C LYS A 458 12.80 -21.04 27.61
N ARG A 459 12.17 -20.54 28.67
CA ARG A 459 12.69 -19.41 29.47
C ARG A 459 13.85 -19.77 30.40
N TRP A 460 14.24 -21.05 30.47
CA TRP A 460 15.46 -21.51 31.13
C TRP A 460 16.56 -21.81 30.10
N SER A 461 16.27 -22.32 28.91
CA SER A 461 17.24 -22.48 27.82
C SER A 461 17.80 -21.14 27.33
N ASP A 462 16.93 -20.14 27.16
CA ASP A 462 17.32 -18.79 26.75
C ASP A 462 18.15 -18.06 27.83
N ARG A 463 18.15 -18.59 29.06
CA ARG A 463 18.78 -17.97 30.22
C ARG A 463 20.19 -18.50 30.43
N ILE A 464 21.12 -18.01 29.62
CA ILE A 464 22.55 -18.33 29.69
C ILE A 464 23.16 -17.91 31.05
N SER A 465 23.05 -18.79 32.05
CA SER A 465 23.72 -18.69 33.34
C SER A 465 24.78 -19.77 33.46
N ARG A 466 26.01 -19.38 33.81
CA ARG A 466 27.19 -20.27 33.94
C ARG A 466 27.12 -21.34 35.04
N PHE A 467 25.93 -21.54 35.63
CA PHE A 467 25.63 -22.60 36.58
C PHE A 467 24.26 -23.19 36.22
N HIS A 468 24.26 -24.39 35.63
CA HIS A 468 23.05 -25.22 35.63
C HIS A 468 22.79 -25.65 37.07
N ARG A 469 21.73 -25.11 37.69
CA ARG A 469 21.12 -25.78 38.85
C ARG A 469 20.31 -26.95 38.32
N SER A 470 20.74 -28.17 38.60
CA SER A 470 19.81 -29.29 38.65
C SER A 470 18.74 -28.98 39.70
N THR A 471 17.48 -29.24 39.38
CA THR A 471 16.40 -29.30 40.36
C THR A 471 16.63 -30.49 41.30
N ALA A 472 16.02 -30.48 42.48
CA ALA A 472 16.13 -31.61 43.42
C ALA A 472 15.57 -32.90 42.79
N GLU A 473 14.45 -32.78 42.07
CA GLU A 473 13.81 -33.84 41.29
C GLU A 473 14.81 -34.53 40.34
N ALA A 474 15.58 -33.76 39.55
CA ALA A 474 16.60 -34.29 38.65
C ALA A 474 17.86 -34.86 39.37
N GLN A 475 18.00 -34.66 40.69
CA GLN A 475 19.01 -35.33 41.50
C GLN A 475 18.47 -36.64 42.11
N GLU A 476 17.17 -36.72 42.37
CA GLU A 476 16.50 -37.93 42.86
C GLU A 476 16.22 -38.93 41.73
N GLU A 477 15.79 -38.46 40.55
CA GLU A 477 15.61 -39.30 39.35
C GLU A 477 16.93 -39.98 38.93
N HIS A 478 18.01 -39.22 38.76
CA HIS A 478 19.32 -39.80 38.45
C HIS A 478 19.90 -40.67 39.59
N ALA A 479 19.52 -40.43 40.86
CA ALA A 479 19.88 -41.33 41.95
C ALA A 479 19.12 -42.67 41.86
N ALA A 480 17.82 -42.64 41.54
CA ALA A 480 17.01 -43.82 41.30
C ALA A 480 17.51 -44.63 40.09
N GLU A 481 17.76 -43.98 38.95
CA GLU A 481 18.36 -44.61 37.76
C GLU A 481 19.70 -45.27 38.10
N SER A 482 20.60 -44.56 38.79
CA SER A 482 21.94 -45.08 39.14
C SER A 482 21.94 -46.25 40.14
N SER A 483 20.88 -46.40 40.93
CA SER A 483 20.72 -47.51 41.87
C SER A 483 20.00 -48.71 41.27
N ALA A 484 19.04 -48.49 40.36
CA ALA A 484 18.37 -49.56 39.61
C ALA A 484 19.30 -50.23 38.57
N THR A 485 20.11 -49.42 37.87
CA THR A 485 21.01 -49.92 36.80
C THR A 485 22.24 -50.68 37.32
N ALA A 486 22.55 -50.61 38.61
CA ALA A 486 23.68 -51.34 39.20
C ALA A 486 23.47 -52.86 39.31
N ALA A 487 22.24 -53.35 39.16
CA ALA A 487 21.87 -54.75 39.41
C ALA A 487 21.69 -55.61 38.14
N ALA A 488 21.71 -55.03 36.93
CA ALA A 488 21.43 -55.75 35.69
C ALA A 488 22.28 -55.26 34.50
N SER A 489 22.60 -56.18 33.58
CA SER A 489 23.32 -55.94 32.31
C SER A 489 24.77 -55.40 32.41
N ALA A 490 25.70 -56.28 32.76
CA ALA A 490 27.14 -55.98 32.63
C ALA A 490 27.62 -56.14 31.17
N HIS A 491 27.38 -55.16 30.27
CA HIS A 491 28.10 -55.03 28.98
C HIS A 491 27.91 -53.64 28.27
N ALA A 492 28.33 -52.54 28.92
CA ALA A 492 28.58 -51.25 28.25
C ALA A 492 29.55 -50.37 29.07
N PRO A 493 30.45 -49.56 28.44
CA PRO A 493 31.40 -48.71 29.15
C PRO A 493 30.79 -47.36 29.56
N ALA A 494 30.01 -47.34 30.65
CA ALA A 494 29.57 -46.10 31.27
C ALA A 494 30.68 -45.53 32.18
N HIS A 495 31.10 -44.28 31.95
CA HIS A 495 31.98 -43.57 32.89
C HIS A 495 31.17 -43.16 34.14
N PRO A 496 31.46 -43.68 35.34
CA PRO A 496 30.80 -43.21 36.56
C PRO A 496 31.16 -41.74 36.79
N SER A 497 30.17 -40.91 37.12
CA SER A 497 30.39 -39.47 37.27
C SER A 497 31.43 -39.19 38.37
N ALA A 498 32.34 -38.23 38.12
CA ALA A 498 33.41 -37.92 39.06
C ALA A 498 32.90 -37.53 40.46
N LEU A 499 31.67 -36.99 40.54
CA LEU A 499 30.99 -36.66 41.79
C LEU A 499 30.58 -37.92 42.60
N ALA A 500 30.17 -39.00 41.94
CA ALA A 500 29.86 -40.26 42.61
C ALA A 500 31.13 -40.90 43.20
N ASN A 501 32.21 -40.97 42.41
CA ASN A 501 33.50 -41.48 42.86
C ASN A 501 34.06 -40.64 44.03
N ALA A 502 33.96 -39.31 43.96
CA ALA A 502 34.41 -38.41 45.03
C ALA A 502 33.57 -38.50 46.32
N LYS A 503 32.31 -38.93 46.24
CA LYS A 503 31.48 -39.23 47.43
C LYS A 503 31.81 -40.59 48.05
N ALA A 504 32.31 -41.54 47.26
CA ALA A 504 32.65 -42.90 47.72
C ALA A 504 34.04 -43.01 48.38
N ASP A 505 34.96 -42.08 48.12
CA ASP A 505 36.30 -42.09 48.72
C ASP A 505 36.27 -41.63 50.20
N PRO A 506 36.68 -42.48 51.17
CA PRO A 506 36.67 -42.14 52.60
C PRO A 506 37.60 -40.96 52.96
N ARG A 507 38.53 -40.56 52.10
CA ARG A 507 39.36 -39.35 52.29
C ARG A 507 38.55 -38.06 52.13
N PHE A 508 37.48 -38.08 51.34
CA PHE A 508 36.64 -36.91 51.06
C PHE A 508 35.32 -36.90 51.85
N ALA A 509 34.95 -37.98 52.54
CA ALA A 509 33.78 -38.05 53.41
C ALA A 509 33.65 -36.82 54.34
N ARG A 510 34.75 -36.41 54.98
CA ARG A 510 34.81 -35.26 55.90
C ARG A 510 34.56 -33.87 55.25
N ALA A 511 34.54 -33.79 53.92
CA ALA A 511 34.18 -32.59 53.17
C ALA A 511 32.68 -32.58 52.77
N PHE A 512 32.05 -33.75 52.73
CA PHE A 512 30.62 -33.93 52.43
C PHE A 512 29.75 -34.18 53.69
N ASP A 513 30.37 -34.54 54.82
CA ASP A 513 29.71 -34.69 56.12
C ASP A 513 29.04 -33.38 56.58
N PRO A 514 27.70 -33.33 56.71
CA PRO A 514 26.98 -32.10 57.06
C PRO A 514 27.26 -31.63 58.50
N ALA A 515 27.77 -32.52 59.37
CA ALA A 515 28.05 -32.22 60.77
C ALA A 515 29.47 -31.69 61.05
N THR A 516 30.47 -31.96 60.17
CA THR A 516 31.87 -31.55 60.42
C THR A 516 32.52 -30.75 59.29
N GLY A 517 31.90 -30.67 58.11
CA GLY A 517 32.38 -29.88 56.98
C GLY A 517 32.26 -28.36 57.18
N ARG A 518 33.19 -27.76 57.94
CA ARG A 518 33.27 -26.28 58.16
C ARG A 518 33.30 -25.46 56.86
N ALA A 519 33.72 -26.04 55.74
CA ALA A 519 33.74 -25.41 54.42
C ALA A 519 32.35 -25.25 53.76
N ALA A 520 31.36 -26.06 54.13
CA ALA A 520 29.99 -25.92 53.62
C ALA A 520 29.24 -24.80 54.35
N ALA A 521 29.43 -24.68 55.67
CA ALA A 521 28.77 -23.67 56.51
C ALA A 521 29.17 -22.23 56.16
N SER A 522 30.40 -21.98 55.70
CA SER A 522 30.87 -20.63 55.31
C SER A 522 30.30 -20.11 53.99
N PHE A 523 29.70 -20.98 53.17
CA PHE A 523 29.02 -20.62 51.92
C PHE A 523 27.50 -20.86 51.95
N ALA A 524 26.98 -21.43 53.05
CA ALA A 524 25.55 -21.52 53.30
C ALA A 524 24.97 -20.12 53.57
N LEU A 525 23.91 -19.75 52.84
CA LEU A 525 23.24 -18.46 52.99
C LEU A 525 22.40 -18.42 54.27
N ASP A 526 23.01 -18.06 55.40
CA ASP A 526 22.34 -17.99 56.70
C ASP A 526 21.23 -16.92 56.69
N ARG A 527 19.99 -17.38 56.87
CA ARG A 527 18.77 -16.56 56.96
C ARG A 527 18.77 -15.60 58.16
N ARG A 528 19.66 -15.79 59.14
CA ARG A 528 19.83 -14.91 60.31
C ARG A 528 20.71 -13.68 60.04
N ASN A 529 21.45 -13.64 58.93
CA ASN A 529 22.26 -12.48 58.57
C ASN A 529 21.36 -11.30 58.17
N PRO A 530 21.46 -10.12 58.84
CA PRO A 530 20.58 -8.98 58.58
C PRO A 530 20.69 -8.42 57.16
N GLU A 531 21.86 -8.52 56.50
CA GLU A 531 22.00 -8.09 55.10
C GLU A 531 21.28 -9.04 54.14
N TYR A 532 21.32 -10.35 54.41
CA TYR A 532 20.59 -11.32 53.59
C TYR A 532 19.08 -11.24 53.83
N ALA A 533 18.63 -10.95 55.06
CA ALA A 533 17.22 -10.71 55.37
C ALA A 533 16.65 -9.48 54.62
N LYS A 534 17.38 -8.36 54.58
CA LYS A 534 17.03 -7.18 53.75
C LYS A 534 16.97 -7.52 52.26
N LEU A 535 17.89 -8.39 51.80
CA LEU A 535 17.96 -8.81 50.40
C LEU A 535 16.77 -9.72 50.02
N LEU A 536 16.30 -10.58 50.93
CA LEU A 536 15.05 -11.33 50.78
C LEU A 536 13.83 -10.39 50.74
N GLN A 537 13.68 -9.47 51.69
CA GLN A 537 12.59 -8.49 51.71
C GLN A 537 12.51 -7.69 50.39
N THR A 538 13.65 -7.22 49.87
CA THR A 538 13.69 -6.48 48.60
C THR A 538 13.51 -7.35 47.35
N ILE A 539 13.66 -8.67 47.43
CA ILE A 539 13.24 -9.62 46.38
C ILE A 539 11.73 -9.81 46.42
N ASP A 540 11.14 -10.01 47.60
CA ASP A 540 9.71 -10.31 47.73
C ASP A 540 8.84 -9.07 47.51
N GLU A 541 9.30 -7.87 47.88
CA GLU A 541 8.73 -6.60 47.42
C GLU A 541 8.66 -6.50 45.88
N ARG A 542 9.72 -6.91 45.18
CA ARG A 542 9.78 -6.88 43.71
C ARG A 542 8.85 -7.92 43.09
N ARG A 543 8.65 -9.06 43.75
CA ARG A 543 7.66 -10.08 43.36
C ARG A 543 6.23 -9.55 43.55
N ALA A 544 5.91 -8.98 44.71
CA ALA A 544 4.60 -8.38 44.99
C ALA A 544 4.27 -7.26 43.99
N LYS A 545 5.21 -6.35 43.74
CA LYS A 545 5.07 -5.27 42.73
C LYS A 545 4.95 -5.79 41.29
N ALA A 546 5.41 -7.01 41.00
CA ALA A 546 5.22 -7.67 39.71
C ALA A 546 3.90 -8.44 39.61
N ALA A 547 3.42 -9.04 40.71
CA ALA A 547 2.11 -9.70 40.80
C ALA A 547 0.97 -8.67 40.67
N ALA A 548 0.98 -7.62 41.48
CA ALA A 548 0.01 -6.52 41.43
C ALA A 548 0.02 -5.75 40.08
N ARG A 549 1.07 -5.90 39.26
CA ARG A 549 1.11 -5.39 37.89
C ARG A 549 0.47 -6.35 36.88
N ARG A 550 0.50 -7.67 37.12
CA ARG A 550 -0.25 -8.65 36.31
C ARG A 550 -1.73 -8.60 36.63
N GLU A 551 -2.10 -8.58 37.91
CA GLU A 551 -3.50 -8.48 38.35
C GLU A 551 -4.20 -7.26 37.73
N ARG A 552 -3.49 -6.13 37.60
CA ARG A 552 -3.96 -4.95 36.84
C ARG A 552 -4.08 -5.20 35.33
N TYR A 553 -3.09 -5.83 34.68
CA TYR A 553 -3.22 -6.17 33.26
C TYR A 553 -4.30 -7.22 32.99
N GLU A 554 -4.63 -8.06 33.97
CA GLU A 554 -5.69 -9.07 33.90
C GLU A 554 -7.06 -8.40 34.16
N SER A 555 -7.19 -7.48 35.12
CA SER A 555 -8.41 -6.66 35.27
C SER A 555 -8.69 -5.78 34.04
N ASP A 556 -7.65 -5.15 33.49
CA ASP A 556 -7.76 -4.29 32.29
C ASP A 556 -8.04 -5.11 31.00
N MET A 557 -7.87 -6.44 31.04
CA MET A 557 -8.19 -7.37 29.94
C MET A 557 -9.59 -7.98 30.07
N PHE A 558 -10.11 -8.13 31.29
CA PHE A 558 -11.43 -8.73 31.57
C PHE A 558 -12.51 -7.70 31.97
N ALA A 559 -12.19 -6.40 31.92
CA ALA A 559 -13.17 -5.34 31.95
C ALA A 559 -14.04 -5.38 30.67
N VAL A 560 -15.18 -6.08 30.75
CA VAL A 560 -16.21 -6.06 29.71
C VAL A 560 -16.69 -4.62 29.55
N VAL A 561 -16.38 -4.02 28.41
CA VAL A 561 -17.04 -2.79 27.95
C VAL A 561 -18.50 -3.18 27.68
N PRO A 562 -19.50 -2.53 28.28
CA PRO A 562 -20.89 -2.78 27.91
C PRO A 562 -21.13 -2.30 26.48
N ASP A 563 -21.50 -3.21 25.59
CA ASP A 563 -21.88 -2.86 24.22
C ASP A 563 -23.23 -2.12 24.25
N THR A 564 -23.20 -0.79 24.13
CA THR A 564 -24.41 0.07 24.13
C THR A 564 -24.87 0.38 22.70
N ASP A 565 -25.05 -0.66 21.88
CA ASP A 565 -25.71 -0.58 20.58
C ASP A 565 -27.15 -1.09 20.73
N GLY A 566 -28.13 -0.17 20.87
CA GLY A 566 -29.53 -0.56 21.09
C GLY A 566 -30.43 0.52 21.68
N ALA A 567 -30.53 1.69 21.02
CA ALA A 567 -31.60 2.65 21.25
C ALA A 567 -31.91 3.39 19.93
N GLU A 568 -33.18 3.38 19.53
CA GLU A 568 -33.65 4.03 18.30
C GLU A 568 -33.87 5.54 18.55
N ASP A 569 -33.55 6.37 17.57
CA ASP A 569 -33.67 7.85 17.66
C ASP A 569 -35.06 8.28 17.23
N ASP A 570 -35.96 8.52 18.19
CA ASP A 570 -37.34 8.95 17.92
C ASP A 570 -37.92 9.87 19.01
N GLY A 571 -38.56 10.95 18.57
CA GLY A 571 -39.75 11.52 19.25
C GLY A 571 -39.64 12.30 20.58
N ASP A 572 -39.30 13.59 20.48
CA ASP A 572 -40.00 14.72 21.12
C ASP A 572 -40.13 14.93 22.66
N LEU A 573 -39.73 16.15 23.05
CA LEU A 573 -40.44 17.13 23.92
C LEU A 573 -40.62 16.96 25.46
N GLN A 574 -40.06 17.98 26.13
CA GLN A 574 -40.65 18.78 27.24
C GLN A 574 -40.54 18.34 28.72
N ARG A 575 -39.54 18.97 29.37
CA ARG A 575 -39.66 19.87 30.53
C ARG A 575 -40.33 19.38 31.84
N GLN A 576 -39.48 19.39 32.87
CA GLN A 576 -39.74 19.93 34.22
C GLN A 576 -40.76 19.21 35.13
N GLN A 577 -40.24 18.56 36.17
CA GLN A 577 -40.49 19.04 37.55
C GLN A 577 -39.40 18.64 38.56
N GLN A 578 -38.91 19.65 39.27
CA GLN A 578 -38.30 19.58 40.62
C GLN A 578 -39.44 19.93 41.62
N PRO A 579 -39.39 19.57 42.94
CA PRO A 579 -38.35 20.10 43.85
C PRO A 579 -37.97 19.29 45.13
N LYS A 580 -36.80 19.67 45.71
CA LYS A 580 -36.43 19.89 47.15
C LYS A 580 -36.94 18.93 48.26
N GLN A 581 -36.16 18.56 49.28
CA GLN A 581 -35.42 19.40 50.26
C GLN A 581 -34.12 18.70 50.76
N ASP A 582 -33.02 19.36 51.14
CA ASP A 582 -32.75 20.48 52.11
C ASP A 582 -32.80 20.01 53.59
N ASP A 583 -32.00 20.49 54.55
CA ASP A 583 -30.81 21.41 54.60
C ASP A 583 -29.72 20.69 55.47
N TRP A 584 -28.60 21.15 56.05
CA TRP A 584 -27.87 22.41 56.41
C TRP A 584 -26.37 22.01 56.55
N LYS A 585 -25.29 22.81 56.58
CA LYS A 585 -24.94 24.26 56.68
C LYS A 585 -23.54 24.43 56.01
N GLY A 586 -22.88 25.59 55.87
CA GLY A 586 -23.03 26.95 56.41
C GLY A 586 -21.89 27.30 57.41
N GLY A 587 -21.03 28.31 57.19
CA GLY A 587 -20.87 29.26 56.08
C GLY A 587 -19.80 30.36 56.39
N VAL A 588 -19.88 31.52 55.69
CA VAL A 588 -19.09 32.79 55.90
C VAL A 588 -17.65 32.77 55.29
N SER A 589 -17.15 33.76 54.51
CA SER A 589 -17.66 35.10 54.11
C SER A 589 -17.32 35.52 52.65
N SER A 590 -18.14 36.44 52.11
CA SER A 590 -17.92 37.50 51.08
C SER A 590 -16.48 37.80 50.58
N ASP A 591 -16.20 38.23 49.34
CA ASP A 591 -16.99 38.55 48.11
C ASP A 591 -16.02 38.57 46.89
N THR A 592 -16.25 39.05 45.64
CA THR A 592 -17.29 39.90 45.01
C THR A 592 -17.51 39.54 43.52
N HIS A 593 -18.60 40.00 42.89
CA HIS A 593 -18.86 39.84 41.44
C HIS A 593 -18.11 40.85 40.53
N LEU A 594 -17.64 40.38 39.36
CA LEU A 594 -17.86 41.05 38.06
C LEU A 594 -17.66 40.10 36.85
N ARG A 595 -18.42 40.35 35.78
CA ARG A 595 -18.69 39.48 34.61
C ARG A 595 -17.46 39.13 33.73
N ARG A 596 -17.39 37.90 33.16
CA ARG A 596 -17.40 37.56 31.69
C ARG A 596 -17.09 36.07 31.42
N ASN A 597 -17.62 35.50 30.33
CA ASN A 597 -17.49 34.07 29.94
C ASN A 597 -16.06 33.62 29.59
N PRO A 598 -15.71 32.34 29.86
CA PRO A 598 -14.74 31.55 29.11
C PRO A 598 -15.40 30.60 28.08
N ASN A 599 -14.60 30.08 27.13
CA ASN A 599 -14.98 28.96 26.26
C ASN A 599 -14.57 27.62 26.90
N PRO A 600 -15.29 26.51 26.65
CA PRO A 600 -14.73 25.17 26.82
C PRO A 600 -13.82 24.80 25.63
N ASN A 601 -12.60 24.32 25.89
CA ASN A 601 -11.72 23.52 24.98
C ASN A 601 -10.23 23.41 25.47
N GLU A 602 -9.93 23.51 26.77
CA GLU A 602 -8.53 23.35 27.26
C GLU A 602 -8.34 22.28 28.36
N ASP A 603 -9.41 21.73 28.95
CA ASP A 603 -9.30 20.83 30.12
C ASP A 603 -8.96 19.36 29.78
N ASP A 604 -9.39 18.84 28.62
CA ASP A 604 -9.16 17.42 28.22
C ASP A 604 -7.67 17.06 28.03
N ASP A 605 -6.82 18.06 27.77
CA ASP A 605 -5.41 17.89 27.42
C ASP A 605 -4.51 17.72 28.67
N GLU A 606 -5.03 18.02 29.88
CA GLU A 606 -4.32 17.83 31.17
C GLU A 606 -4.45 16.40 31.70
N ASP A 607 -5.65 15.80 31.67
CA ASP A 607 -5.92 14.46 32.25
C ASP A 607 -5.21 13.33 31.46
N ALA A 608 -5.04 13.53 30.15
CA ALA A 608 -4.23 12.67 29.28
C ALA A 608 -2.75 12.59 29.72
N ARG A 609 -2.24 13.58 30.46
CA ARG A 609 -0.83 13.65 30.89
C ARG A 609 -0.57 12.89 32.19
N HIS A 610 -1.60 12.68 33.03
CA HIS A 610 -1.44 11.99 34.31
C HIS A 610 -1.25 10.46 34.14
N HIS A 611 -1.87 9.88 33.12
CA HIS A 611 -1.91 8.43 32.86
C HIS A 611 -0.60 7.83 32.31
N LEU A 612 0.40 8.64 31.91
CA LEU A 612 1.61 8.16 31.21
C LEU A 612 2.83 7.85 32.10
N ARG A 613 2.75 7.97 33.43
CA ARG A 613 3.87 7.69 34.35
C ARG A 613 4.08 6.20 34.72
N GLY A 614 3.83 5.26 33.80
CA GLY A 614 3.83 3.81 34.07
C GLY A 614 4.88 2.94 33.34
N VAL A 615 5.59 3.47 32.33
CA VAL A 615 6.48 2.67 31.46
C VAL A 615 7.77 3.43 31.11
N GLN A 616 8.90 3.02 31.69
CA GLN A 616 10.24 3.34 31.16
C GLN A 616 10.89 2.07 30.62
N SER A 617 10.63 1.76 29.35
CA SER A 617 11.40 0.76 28.60
C SER A 617 12.80 1.29 28.28
N SER A 618 13.83 0.49 28.55
CA SER A 618 15.23 0.87 28.33
C SER A 618 15.61 0.88 26.84
N GLY A 619 15.34 1.99 26.15
CA GLY A 619 15.73 2.20 24.75
C GLY A 619 15.93 3.69 24.42
N LYS A 620 17.16 4.12 24.12
CA LYS A 620 17.47 5.51 23.76
C LYS A 620 17.23 5.76 22.26
N VAL A 621 16.05 6.22 21.88
CA VAL A 621 15.81 6.84 20.57
C VAL A 621 15.62 8.34 20.75
N LYS A 622 16.49 9.16 20.15
CA LYS A 622 16.30 10.62 20.09
C LYS A 622 15.27 10.93 19.01
N ARG A 623 14.09 11.45 19.38
CA ARG A 623 13.26 12.27 18.48
C ARG A 623 13.36 13.73 18.89
N ARG A 624 13.40 14.62 17.88
CA ARG A 624 13.44 16.08 18.03
C ARG A 624 12.01 16.59 17.93
N THR A 625 11.52 17.32 18.92
CA THR A 625 10.29 18.11 18.81
C THR A 625 10.61 19.48 18.18
N PRO A 626 9.73 20.03 17.32
CA PRO A 626 9.85 21.41 16.86
C PRO A 626 9.52 22.39 17.99
N GLN A 627 10.10 23.58 17.94
CA GLN A 627 9.85 24.64 18.91
C GLN A 627 8.95 25.70 18.28
N GLN A 628 7.69 25.77 18.71
CA GLN A 628 6.80 26.90 18.37
C GLN A 628 7.26 28.17 19.11
N GLN A 629 7.00 29.32 18.48
CA GLN A 629 7.41 30.64 18.97
C GLN A 629 6.36 31.20 19.95
N ALA A 630 6.80 31.58 21.15
CA ALA A 630 6.00 32.39 22.07
C ALA A 630 6.25 33.89 21.81
N LYS A 631 5.22 34.74 21.98
CA LYS A 631 5.29 36.19 21.84
C LYS A 631 5.18 36.89 23.19
N SER A 632 6.02 37.90 23.42
CA SER A 632 5.83 39.02 24.34
C SER A 632 6.74 40.16 23.84
N SER A 633 6.30 41.38 23.53
CA SER A 633 5.70 42.42 24.40
C SER A 633 6.65 42.84 25.53
N GLU A 634 7.02 44.12 25.73
CA GLU A 634 6.44 45.40 25.25
C GLU A 634 7.49 46.47 24.82
N ARG A 635 6.98 47.56 24.21
CA ARG A 635 7.34 49.02 24.30
C ARG A 635 8.76 49.40 24.78
N ASP A 636 9.44 50.39 24.17
CA ASP A 636 9.06 51.81 24.18
C ASP A 636 9.58 52.66 22.97
N ASN A 637 9.49 53.99 23.05
CA ASN A 637 9.53 55.02 21.99
C ASN A 637 10.88 55.33 21.29
N GLY A 638 10.80 55.83 20.04
CA GLY A 638 11.87 56.54 19.30
C GLY A 638 11.38 57.10 17.94
N LYS A 639 11.77 58.34 17.57
CA LYS A 639 11.23 59.08 16.39
C LYS A 639 12.24 59.29 15.24
N SER A 640 11.83 58.97 14.00
CA SER A 640 12.08 59.70 12.71
C SER A 640 11.53 58.85 11.55
N VAL A 641 10.64 59.27 10.64
CA VAL A 641 10.62 60.40 9.67
C VAL A 641 11.55 60.16 8.47
N GLY A 642 10.97 59.88 7.29
CA GLY A 642 11.65 59.83 5.99
C GLY A 642 11.11 58.78 5.01
N ALA A 643 10.77 59.19 3.78
CA ALA A 643 10.36 58.35 2.63
C ALA A 643 10.70 59.11 1.32
N PRO A 644 10.50 58.58 0.09
CA PRO A 644 10.18 57.20 -0.34
C PRO A 644 11.12 56.67 -1.47
N GLY A 645 10.86 55.44 -1.98
CA GLY A 645 11.14 55.06 -3.37
C GLY A 645 12.24 54.02 -3.65
N GLY A 646 12.22 53.43 -4.86
CA GLY A 646 13.31 52.61 -5.42
C GLY A 646 13.15 51.08 -5.35
N SER A 647 12.33 50.48 -6.20
CA SER A 647 12.14 49.01 -6.27
C SER A 647 13.24 48.28 -7.07
N GLY A 648 14.47 48.24 -6.54
CA GLY A 648 15.59 47.45 -7.09
C GLY A 648 15.84 46.17 -6.30
N ARG A 649 15.32 45.01 -6.76
CA ARG A 649 15.42 43.74 -6.01
C ARG A 649 16.75 43.00 -6.27
N GLN A 650 17.84 43.61 -5.82
CA GLN A 650 19.18 43.02 -5.88
C GLN A 650 19.33 41.89 -4.84
N VAL A 651 19.93 40.76 -5.24
CA VAL A 651 20.15 39.62 -4.35
C VAL A 651 21.38 39.86 -3.48
N THR A 652 21.18 40.03 -2.18
CA THR A 652 22.27 40.13 -1.20
C THR A 652 22.61 38.77 -0.60
N MET A 653 23.85 38.33 -0.78
CA MET A 653 24.42 37.18 -0.08
C MET A 653 24.62 37.55 1.40
N PHE A 654 24.14 36.72 2.33
CA PHE A 654 24.43 36.90 3.76
C PHE A 654 25.81 36.34 4.09
N GLU A 655 26.80 37.22 4.20
CA GLU A 655 28.11 36.87 4.77
C GLU A 655 27.97 36.57 6.27
N VAL A 656 28.46 35.41 6.70
CA VAL A 656 28.46 35.03 8.12
C VAL A 656 29.71 35.58 8.78
N SER A 657 29.53 36.43 9.80
CA SER A 657 30.62 37.00 10.59
C SER A 657 31.56 35.91 11.14
N GLY A 658 32.84 36.00 10.78
CA GLY A 658 33.91 35.02 11.05
C GLY A 658 34.34 34.85 12.52
N LYS A 659 33.42 35.05 13.48
CA LYS A 659 33.64 34.83 14.93
C LYS A 659 32.75 33.73 15.52
N SER A 660 32.17 32.88 14.68
CA SER A 660 31.35 31.72 15.08
C SER A 660 31.92 30.36 14.62
N GLY A 661 33.25 30.20 14.70
CA GLY A 661 33.90 28.90 14.51
C GLY A 661 33.54 27.87 15.60
N ASP A 662 33.55 26.59 15.23
CA ASP A 662 33.61 25.40 16.10
C ASP A 662 32.57 25.28 17.24
N VAL A 663 31.30 25.22 16.84
CA VAL A 663 30.23 24.64 17.69
C VAL A 663 30.36 23.11 17.81
N PHE A 664 31.00 22.43 16.85
CA PHE A 664 31.04 20.96 16.74
C PHE A 664 32.12 20.24 17.58
N LEU A 665 33.09 20.95 18.18
CA LEU A 665 34.21 20.35 18.94
C LEU A 665 34.22 20.70 20.45
N ARG A 666 33.09 21.09 21.02
CA ARG A 666 32.99 21.34 22.47
C ARG A 666 32.88 20.04 23.28
N ASN A 667 33.93 19.74 24.03
CA ASN A 667 34.07 18.59 24.93
C ASN A 667 32.79 18.29 25.75
N ASP A 668 32.25 17.08 25.58
CA ASP A 668 30.98 16.62 26.19
C ASP A 668 30.96 16.78 27.72
N LYS A 669 32.13 16.69 28.38
CA LYS A 669 32.32 16.93 29.82
C LYS A 669 31.82 18.32 30.25
N GLN A 670 32.04 19.37 29.45
CA GLN A 670 31.57 20.73 29.75
C GLN A 670 30.06 20.85 29.56
N VAL A 671 29.51 20.26 28.48
CA VAL A 671 28.06 20.20 28.23
C VAL A 671 27.32 19.43 29.32
N HIS A 672 27.93 18.37 29.85
CA HIS A 672 27.38 17.60 30.96
C HIS A 672 27.50 18.35 32.31
N ALA A 673 28.52 19.18 32.51
CA ALA A 673 28.66 20.03 33.70
C ALA A 673 27.63 21.17 33.73
N THR A 674 27.42 21.88 32.62
CA THR A 674 26.39 22.93 32.52
C THR A 674 24.97 22.35 32.62
N ARG A 675 24.71 21.16 32.06
CA ARG A 675 23.46 20.41 32.29
C ARG A 675 23.28 19.92 33.73
N LYS A 676 24.36 19.65 34.48
CA LYS A 676 24.26 19.36 35.93
C LYS A 676 23.91 20.63 36.72
N LYS A 677 24.57 21.77 36.47
CA LYS A 677 24.28 23.06 37.13
C LYS A 677 22.83 23.51 36.90
N SER A 678 22.40 23.63 35.65
CA SER A 678 21.03 24.00 35.27
C SER A 678 19.94 23.05 35.79
N ARG A 679 20.26 21.75 35.99
CA ARG A 679 19.34 20.79 36.63
C ARG A 679 19.32 20.89 38.17
N VAL A 680 20.34 21.49 38.80
CA VAL A 680 20.34 21.86 40.22
C VAL A 680 19.70 23.23 40.46
N GLU A 681 19.70 24.12 39.46
CA GLU A 681 18.98 25.40 39.47
C GLU A 681 17.46 25.25 39.37
N LYS A 682 16.96 24.15 38.78
CA LYS A 682 15.52 23.81 38.71
C LYS A 682 15.01 22.92 39.87
N LEU A 683 15.68 22.95 41.03
CA LEU A 683 15.25 22.23 42.24
C LEU A 683 14.80 23.21 43.32
N THR A 684 13.83 22.80 44.14
CA THR A 684 13.39 23.58 45.30
C THR A 684 14.55 23.78 46.28
N LEU A 685 14.48 24.83 47.10
CA LEU A 685 15.53 25.14 48.08
C LEU A 685 15.67 23.99 49.12
N GLY A 686 14.57 23.32 49.47
CA GLY A 686 14.58 22.12 50.32
C GLY A 686 15.27 20.91 49.68
N ASP A 687 15.05 20.64 48.39
CA ASP A 687 15.72 19.54 47.68
C ASP A 687 17.22 19.79 47.48
N ARG A 688 17.59 21.06 47.32
CA ARG A 688 19.00 21.50 47.29
C ARG A 688 19.70 21.24 48.62
N LEU A 689 19.07 21.61 49.75
CA LEU A 689 19.58 21.34 51.10
C LEU A 689 19.70 19.84 51.38
N LYS A 690 18.66 19.05 51.07
CA LYS A 690 18.70 17.58 51.24
C LYS A 690 19.85 16.92 50.47
N ARG A 691 20.18 17.41 49.26
CA ARG A 691 21.32 16.91 48.48
C ARG A 691 22.68 17.41 48.95
N ALA A 692 22.76 18.60 49.54
CA ALA A 692 23.99 19.08 50.19
C ALA A 692 24.28 18.29 51.48
N ALA A 693 23.24 17.95 52.25
CA ALA A 693 23.34 17.10 53.44
C ALA A 693 23.70 15.64 53.11
N ALA A 694 23.25 15.11 51.96
CA ALA A 694 23.61 13.77 51.47
C ALA A 694 24.90 13.72 50.62
N ALA A 695 25.70 14.80 50.65
CA ALA A 695 27.01 14.91 49.99
C ALA A 695 28.12 15.38 50.96
N ARG A 696 27.82 15.33 52.26
CA ARG A 696 28.75 15.34 53.39
C ARG A 696 28.65 13.99 54.10
#